data_AF-A0A0J6XMN2-F1
#
_entry.id   AF-A0A0J6XMN2-F1
#
_cell.length_a   1.000
_cell.length_b   1.000
_cell.length_c   1.000
_cell.angle_alpha   90.00
_cell.angle_beta   90.00
_cell.angle_gamma   90.00
#
_symmetry.space_group_name_H-M   'P 1'
#
loop_
_entity.id
_entity.type
_entity.pdbx_description
1 polymer ?
#
loop_
_entity_poly.entity_id
_entity_poly.type
_entity_poly.pdbx_seq_one_letter_code
_entity_poly.pdbx_strand_id
1 'polypeptide(L)'
;MAAGADPRTAVDGLAASRAPYLLGVRHHSPAVAAVVPALLDASEAEVLCIELPTDFQPWLEHLADPETLAPVALAGTGREGGLAFYPFADFSPELAAIRWARRRGVEVLCCDLPLADAGWAAARSGDPAAPVDGSAYAAALTASGTGRDGDDLWDRAVEVLAPGCTPEAVRRAALGVGWALRTDGPVPASDLAREAHMRAVVDAAASGGRRVAALVGAFHAPALLGGEPAAGPAADDAAGFVAGLGAAGSGGRIRAAGRARVPGPRADSGDGDGAPAVPGPAPAAGAGGAVTSLVPYSFDLLDSRSGYPAGIRDPLWQQAVFRAGGDAGQVRDAASVALTGICRELRRAGHTAGTGEAAETLRLACDLAALRGLPAPGRGELLEAVTTVLGQGEPLGRGRALARALEAVLVGTGRGRVTPHAPRSGLGPRVEAELAELRLPGPKDPASREVRLDPLRSDLDRRREVLLQRLAVCGAAYGEPLEVAATGDGTALGTKWRLTWTPSVPARLDLVAVRGVTAAQAAAGTLRETARRAAADGGPTPAQILTGLAAAARCDLPELVGVRLEEAAEILPQTATLPELLASLDLLEGLARGHFPSTAEDSRAAAAALTGRLLEAAVRSLPGLAGSEDHADARALVALADRAATLHLGLRMDTALAELTVSASPLMQGAASAVRVVLDLDPAAGLGERAAGWIDGATTPDGRRSLARRLCGVLAAAGPLLQSSAAALSPVLDRIDGLADKEFLDRLPALRAGFDVLAPAARDRMLDAVTERLGDRLDLSLDAPPALLALWAAADAAGAAALKALEALPAGGTPPTAPDPDPDPGPGSAPDCGREPEAPVPPVPAPPRRGEDRLAPADRWRLLLGRRSDRLAAGARRYAHALDELYGHGRGEGSADLEGGRGSGGGGGREASFPTAREWSQELEALFGADVREEVLADAADAGRADVLGQLDPAAVRPSVELLGSVLSLAGGMPESQLGRLRPLVKRLVDELAKELATRLRPALSGLATPRPTRRPGGRLDLARTLRANLAHTRRLGDGRVVVVPERPVFGTRVSREADWRLVLVVDVSGSMEASVIWSALTAAVLGGVPTLSTHFLAFSTQVVDLTDRVEDPLSLLLEVRVGGGTHIAAGLAHARSLITVPSRTLVVVVSDFEEGAPIGGLLGEVRALAASGAHLLGCAALDDAGAPRYSVPVARQLVAAGMPVAALSPLALARWVGDRLRGESR
;
A
#
# COMPACT_ATOMS: atom_id res chain seq x y z
N MET A 1 -23.14 -26.99 32.89
CA MET A 1 -23.72 -28.35 32.72
C MET A 1 -22.70 -29.21 31.99
N ALA A 2 -22.41 -30.42 32.48
CA ALA A 2 -21.30 -31.26 32.02
C ALA A 2 -21.57 -31.91 30.66
N ALA A 3 -20.51 -32.09 29.85
CA ALA A 3 -20.51 -32.88 28.63
C ALA A 3 -20.98 -34.31 28.93
N GLY A 4 -22.14 -34.70 28.38
CA GLY A 4 -22.80 -35.98 28.65
C GLY A 4 -24.32 -35.92 28.88
N ALA A 5 -24.92 -34.72 28.90
CA ALA A 5 -26.38 -34.58 28.99
C ALA A 5 -27.08 -34.98 27.68
N ASP A 6 -28.18 -35.72 27.78
CA ASP A 6 -29.09 -35.99 26.65
C ASP A 6 -29.60 -34.65 26.07
N PRO A 7 -29.44 -34.41 24.74
CA PRO A 7 -29.86 -33.17 24.07
C PRO A 7 -31.30 -32.77 24.36
N ARG A 8 -32.22 -33.74 24.45
CA ARG A 8 -33.64 -33.45 24.73
C ARG A 8 -33.80 -32.90 26.14
N THR A 9 -33.16 -33.53 27.11
CA THR A 9 -33.12 -33.08 28.51
C THR A 9 -32.50 -31.69 28.65
N ALA A 10 -31.43 -31.38 27.90
CA ALA A 10 -30.80 -30.06 27.90
C ALA A 10 -31.73 -28.97 27.34
N VAL A 11 -32.39 -29.24 26.21
CA VAL A 11 -33.38 -28.32 25.61
C VAL A 11 -34.60 -28.15 26.50
N ASP A 12 -35.08 -29.23 27.15
CA ASP A 12 -36.16 -29.15 28.14
C ASP A 12 -35.79 -28.21 29.30
N GLY A 13 -34.56 -28.31 29.81
CA GLY A 13 -34.05 -27.40 30.85
C GLY A 13 -34.05 -25.92 30.40
N LEU A 14 -33.57 -25.66 29.17
CA LEU A 14 -33.56 -24.30 28.60
C LEU A 14 -34.98 -23.75 28.39
N ALA A 15 -35.88 -24.56 27.82
CA ALA A 15 -37.25 -24.17 27.53
C ALA A 15 -38.10 -23.96 28.79
N ALA A 16 -37.81 -24.71 29.87
CA ALA A 16 -38.46 -24.61 31.16
C ALA A 16 -38.09 -23.34 31.95
N SER A 17 -36.99 -22.65 31.59
CA SER A 17 -36.60 -21.42 32.28
C SER A 17 -37.66 -20.32 32.14
N ARG A 18 -38.04 -19.74 33.29
CA ARG A 18 -38.98 -18.60 33.40
C ARG A 18 -38.33 -17.36 34.00
N ALA A 19 -37.12 -17.47 34.55
CA ALA A 19 -36.39 -16.38 35.19
C ALA A 19 -34.88 -16.53 34.88
N PRO A 20 -34.40 -16.02 33.72
CA PRO A 20 -35.17 -15.33 32.67
C PRO A 20 -35.95 -16.28 31.75
N TYR A 21 -37.00 -15.78 31.11
CA TYR A 21 -37.64 -16.47 29.99
C TYR A 21 -36.76 -16.35 28.74
N LEU A 22 -36.16 -17.48 28.33
CA LEU A 22 -35.15 -17.49 27.27
C LEU A 22 -35.77 -17.57 25.86
N LEU A 23 -35.30 -16.67 24.99
CA LEU A 23 -35.55 -16.66 23.56
C LEU A 23 -34.20 -16.68 22.83
N GLY A 24 -33.82 -17.85 22.32
CA GLY A 24 -32.64 -17.99 21.45
C GLY A 24 -33.00 -17.58 20.02
N VAL A 25 -32.24 -16.67 19.43
CA VAL A 25 -32.52 -16.13 18.10
C VAL A 25 -31.29 -16.18 17.18
N ARG A 26 -31.53 -16.01 15.88
CA ARG A 26 -30.55 -15.59 14.88
C ARG A 26 -30.97 -14.20 14.41
N HIS A 27 -30.00 -13.30 14.26
CA HIS A 27 -30.21 -11.87 13.92
C HIS A 27 -31.14 -11.61 12.73
N HIS A 28 -31.16 -12.53 11.77
CA HIS A 28 -32.11 -12.57 10.67
C HIS A 28 -32.77 -13.94 10.63
N SER A 29 -34.03 -14.02 11.08
CA SER A 29 -34.81 -15.25 11.14
C SER A 29 -36.30 -14.95 10.95
N PRO A 30 -36.82 -15.09 9.72
CA PRO A 30 -38.25 -14.91 9.43
C PRO A 30 -39.16 -15.75 10.33
N ALA A 31 -38.84 -17.02 10.53
CA ALA A 31 -39.63 -17.92 11.36
C ALA A 31 -39.69 -17.45 12.81
N VAL A 32 -38.54 -17.13 13.41
CA VAL A 32 -38.49 -16.72 14.81
C VAL A 32 -39.10 -15.33 14.99
N ALA A 33 -38.83 -14.39 14.09
CA ALA A 33 -39.41 -13.04 14.14
C ALA A 33 -40.94 -13.05 14.08
N ALA A 34 -41.54 -13.98 13.32
CA ALA A 34 -42.99 -14.12 13.23
C ALA A 34 -43.62 -14.61 14.55
N VAL A 35 -42.93 -15.47 15.30
CA VAL A 35 -43.48 -16.07 16.54
C VAL A 35 -43.09 -15.34 17.83
N VAL A 36 -42.02 -14.53 17.81
CA VAL A 36 -41.53 -13.78 18.98
C VAL A 36 -42.61 -12.95 19.68
N PRO A 37 -43.47 -12.19 18.99
CA PRO A 37 -44.55 -11.45 19.67
C PRO A 37 -45.49 -12.35 20.48
N ALA A 38 -45.84 -13.54 19.97
CA ALA A 38 -46.70 -14.49 20.66
C ALA A 38 -45.98 -15.15 21.85
N LEU A 39 -44.69 -15.43 21.71
CA LEU A 39 -43.85 -15.98 22.79
C LEU A 39 -43.67 -14.97 23.93
N LEU A 40 -43.47 -13.69 23.61
CA LEU A 40 -43.36 -12.61 24.59
C LEU A 40 -44.69 -12.36 25.29
N ASP A 41 -45.82 -12.45 24.58
CA ASP A 41 -47.15 -12.43 25.19
C ASP A 41 -47.35 -13.54 26.22
N ALA A 42 -46.92 -14.77 25.89
CA ALA A 42 -47.01 -15.91 26.79
C ALA A 42 -46.02 -15.86 27.98
N SER A 43 -45.00 -15.01 27.91
CA SER A 43 -43.99 -14.85 28.97
C SER A 43 -44.41 -13.89 30.10
N GLU A 44 -45.40 -13.03 29.84
CA GLU A 44 -45.82 -11.94 30.73
C GLU A 44 -44.66 -11.03 31.20
N ALA A 45 -43.62 -10.90 30.37
CA ALA A 45 -42.41 -10.15 30.71
C ALA A 45 -42.69 -8.66 30.95
N GLU A 46 -42.11 -8.13 32.01
CA GLU A 46 -42.10 -6.71 32.37
C GLU A 46 -40.83 -6.00 31.90
N VAL A 47 -39.76 -6.76 31.66
CA VAL A 47 -38.49 -6.32 31.09
C VAL A 47 -38.07 -7.27 29.98
N LEU A 48 -37.63 -6.72 28.86
CA LEU A 48 -36.99 -7.43 27.76
C LEU A 48 -35.51 -7.05 27.71
N CYS A 49 -34.62 -7.99 28.03
CA CYS A 49 -33.19 -7.86 27.78
C CYS A 49 -32.89 -8.32 26.35
N ILE A 50 -32.20 -7.49 25.55
CA ILE A 50 -31.91 -7.75 24.14
C ILE A 50 -30.42 -7.68 23.87
N GLU A 51 -29.89 -8.63 23.10
CA GLU A 51 -28.49 -8.65 22.67
C GLU A 51 -28.19 -7.52 21.67
N LEU A 52 -27.88 -6.35 22.22
CA LEU A 52 -27.33 -5.20 21.51
C LEU A 52 -26.34 -4.49 22.45
N PRO A 53 -25.25 -3.90 21.91
CA PRO A 53 -24.35 -3.07 22.69
C PRO A 53 -25.11 -1.98 23.46
N THR A 54 -24.72 -1.75 24.72
CA THR A 54 -25.36 -0.74 25.59
C THR A 54 -25.37 0.67 24.99
N ASP A 55 -24.38 1.02 24.15
CA ASP A 55 -24.32 2.33 23.46
C ASP A 55 -25.51 2.58 22.52
N PHE A 56 -26.25 1.53 22.14
CA PHE A 56 -27.43 1.64 21.30
C PHE A 56 -28.74 1.87 22.06
N GLN A 57 -28.72 1.83 23.40
CA GLN A 57 -29.90 2.03 24.24
C GLN A 57 -30.73 3.28 23.87
N PRO A 58 -30.13 4.46 23.57
CA PRO A 58 -30.91 5.65 23.21
C PRO A 58 -31.65 5.52 21.87
N TRP A 59 -31.21 4.64 20.97
CA TRP A 59 -31.77 4.51 19.63
C TRP A 59 -33.00 3.61 19.58
N LEU A 60 -33.27 2.82 20.63
CA LEU A 60 -34.37 1.85 20.66
C LEU A 60 -35.74 2.51 20.44
N GLU A 61 -35.94 3.75 20.94
CA GLU A 61 -37.21 4.45 20.75
C GLU A 61 -37.48 4.80 19.28
N HIS A 62 -36.44 5.19 18.54
CA HIS A 62 -36.51 5.55 17.12
C HIS A 62 -36.55 4.32 16.23
N LEU A 63 -35.81 3.26 16.60
CA LEU A 63 -35.85 1.97 15.92
C LEU A 63 -37.24 1.31 16.04
N ALA A 64 -37.90 1.48 17.19
CA ALA A 64 -39.26 1.00 17.42
C ALA A 64 -40.34 1.83 16.72
N ASP A 65 -40.00 2.98 16.12
CA ASP A 65 -40.97 3.92 15.58
C ASP A 65 -41.73 3.36 14.36
N PRO A 66 -43.07 3.48 14.31
CA PRO A 66 -43.84 3.05 13.15
C PRO A 66 -43.46 3.76 11.84
N GLU A 67 -42.91 4.98 11.91
CA GLU A 67 -42.40 5.69 10.73
C GLU A 67 -40.99 5.24 10.33
N THR A 68 -40.32 4.41 11.15
CA THR A 68 -39.08 3.71 10.79
C THR A 68 -39.41 2.43 10.04
N LEU A 69 -39.18 2.45 8.72
CA LEU A 69 -39.39 1.34 7.81
C LEU A 69 -38.08 0.59 7.61
N ALA A 70 -38.04 -0.71 7.88
CA ALA A 70 -36.85 -1.54 7.68
C ALA A 70 -36.66 -1.86 6.17
N PRO A 71 -35.43 -2.12 5.68
CA PRO A 71 -34.20 -2.31 6.45
C PRO A 71 -33.50 -1.01 6.89
N VAL A 72 -33.12 -0.93 8.17
CA VAL A 72 -32.32 0.17 8.76
C VAL A 72 -31.15 -0.42 9.53
N ALA A 73 -30.10 0.34 9.82
CA ALA A 73 -28.97 -0.16 10.61
C ALA A 73 -28.61 0.79 11.75
N LEU A 74 -28.28 0.23 12.90
CA LEU A 74 -27.52 0.94 13.91
C LEU A 74 -26.05 0.89 13.51
N ALA A 75 -25.41 2.04 13.46
CA ALA A 75 -24.00 2.19 13.12
C ALA A 75 -23.25 2.69 14.36
N GLY A 76 -22.06 2.17 14.62
CA GLY A 76 -21.26 2.58 15.76
C GLY A 76 -19.76 2.42 15.53
N THR A 77 -18.95 3.19 16.25
CA THR A 77 -17.50 3.04 16.24
C THR A 77 -16.92 2.96 17.65
N GLY A 78 -16.02 1.99 17.86
CA GLY A 78 -15.25 1.84 19.10
C GLY A 78 -13.98 2.70 19.13
N ARG A 79 -13.16 2.55 20.18
CA ARG A 79 -11.94 3.37 20.39
C ARG A 79 -10.92 3.27 19.25
N GLU A 80 -10.89 2.15 18.52
CA GLU A 80 -9.96 1.91 17.41
C GLU A 80 -10.48 2.39 16.04
N GLY A 81 -11.66 3.03 15.97
CA GLY A 81 -12.13 3.71 14.76
C GLY A 81 -12.77 2.83 13.68
N GLY A 82 -12.94 1.53 13.92
CA GLY A 82 -13.70 0.64 13.03
C GLY A 82 -15.20 0.98 13.07
N LEU A 83 -15.83 1.14 11.91
CA LEU A 83 -17.28 1.36 11.79
C LEU A 83 -18.00 0.02 11.68
N ALA A 84 -18.83 -0.31 12.66
CA ALA A 84 -19.66 -1.51 12.68
C ALA A 84 -21.12 -1.17 12.36
N PHE A 85 -21.78 -2.02 11.58
CA PHE A 85 -23.20 -1.90 11.26
C PHE A 85 -23.97 -3.10 11.83
N TYR A 86 -25.08 -2.80 12.48
CA TYR A 86 -26.06 -3.74 12.99
C TYR A 86 -27.39 -3.51 12.23
N PRO A 87 -27.55 -4.10 11.05
CA PRO A 87 -28.73 -3.93 10.22
C PRO A 87 -29.93 -4.69 10.78
N PHE A 88 -31.13 -4.17 10.66
CA PHE A 88 -32.38 -4.77 11.06
C PHE A 88 -33.33 -4.80 9.87
N ALA A 89 -33.99 -5.93 9.66
CA ALA A 89 -35.12 -6.08 8.75
C ALA A 89 -36.39 -6.38 9.55
N ASP A 90 -37.58 -6.33 8.91
CA ASP A 90 -38.82 -6.71 9.59
C ASP A 90 -38.78 -8.16 10.11
N PHE A 91 -37.94 -9.01 9.49
CA PHE A 91 -37.67 -10.39 9.88
C PHE A 91 -36.47 -10.54 10.84
N SER A 92 -35.99 -9.46 11.46
CA SER A 92 -35.11 -9.53 12.63
C SER A 92 -35.94 -9.77 13.90
N PRO A 93 -35.74 -10.90 14.61
CA PRO A 93 -36.44 -11.17 15.87
C PRO A 93 -36.29 -10.05 16.89
N GLU A 94 -35.13 -9.41 16.91
CA GLU A 94 -34.78 -8.28 17.76
C GLU A 94 -35.70 -7.09 17.49
N LEU A 95 -35.86 -6.71 16.22
CA LEU A 95 -36.74 -5.61 15.82
C LEU A 95 -38.22 -5.92 16.10
N ALA A 96 -38.64 -7.17 15.86
CA ALA A 96 -39.99 -7.64 16.17
C ALA A 96 -40.29 -7.51 17.67
N ALA A 97 -39.34 -7.88 18.53
CA ALA A 97 -39.43 -7.76 19.98
C ALA A 97 -39.44 -6.31 20.46
N ILE A 98 -38.56 -5.45 19.94
CA ILE A 98 -38.52 -4.02 20.25
C ILE A 98 -39.85 -3.35 19.90
N ARG A 99 -40.40 -3.63 18.71
CA ARG A 99 -41.69 -3.09 18.28
C ARG A 99 -42.85 -3.64 19.11
N TRP A 100 -42.80 -4.90 19.53
CA TRP A 100 -43.77 -5.48 20.47
C TRP A 100 -43.71 -4.78 21.82
N ALA A 101 -42.52 -4.58 22.38
CA ALA A 101 -42.32 -3.95 23.68
C ALA A 101 -42.86 -2.52 23.70
N ARG A 102 -42.64 -1.75 22.63
CA ARG A 102 -43.25 -0.41 22.45
C ARG A 102 -44.77 -0.45 22.48
N ARG A 103 -45.41 -1.41 21.80
CA ARG A 103 -46.89 -1.53 21.79
C ARG A 103 -47.45 -1.90 23.16
N ARG A 104 -46.71 -2.66 23.96
CA ARG A 104 -47.13 -3.16 25.29
C ARG A 104 -46.62 -2.31 26.45
N GLY A 105 -45.78 -1.30 26.21
CA GLY A 105 -45.18 -0.47 27.24
C GLY A 105 -44.17 -1.23 28.13
N VAL A 106 -43.59 -2.30 27.61
CA VAL A 106 -42.56 -3.13 28.28
C VAL A 106 -41.21 -2.42 28.18
N GLU A 107 -40.42 -2.47 29.25
CA GLU A 107 -39.08 -1.89 29.28
C GLU A 107 -38.11 -2.76 28.47
N VAL A 108 -37.22 -2.14 27.67
CA VAL A 108 -36.21 -2.85 26.88
C VAL A 108 -34.82 -2.41 27.32
N LEU A 109 -33.93 -3.36 27.59
CA LEU A 109 -32.54 -3.13 28.00
C LEU A 109 -31.59 -3.83 27.04
N CYS A 110 -30.67 -3.07 26.43
CA CYS A 110 -29.50 -3.60 25.74
C CYS A 110 -28.60 -4.31 26.77
N CYS A 111 -28.31 -5.60 26.56
CA CYS A 111 -27.55 -6.41 27.51
C CYS A 111 -26.18 -6.90 27.03
N ASP A 112 -25.69 -6.44 25.87
CA ASP A 112 -24.36 -6.81 25.35
C ASP A 112 -23.29 -5.74 25.66
N LEU A 113 -22.01 -6.09 25.50
CA LEU A 113 -20.88 -5.22 25.84
C LEU A 113 -20.93 -3.85 25.13
N PRO A 114 -20.49 -2.76 25.81
CA PRO A 114 -20.28 -1.47 25.16
C PRO A 114 -19.28 -1.55 24.00
N LEU A 115 -19.47 -0.76 22.94
CA LEU A 115 -18.62 -0.71 21.74
C LEU A 115 -17.16 -0.30 22.02
N ALA A 116 -16.93 0.43 23.11
CA ALA A 116 -15.60 0.89 23.53
C ALA A 116 -14.87 -0.09 24.47
N ASP A 117 -15.50 -1.22 24.82
CA ASP A 117 -14.97 -2.17 25.80
C ASP A 117 -13.79 -2.98 25.25
N ALA A 118 -12.76 -3.19 26.08
CA ALA A 118 -11.57 -3.96 25.71
C ALA A 118 -11.87 -5.46 25.51
N GLY A 119 -13.01 -5.97 26.00
CA GLY A 119 -13.48 -7.32 25.76
C GLY A 119 -13.66 -7.66 24.28
N TRP A 120 -13.86 -6.66 23.41
CA TRP A 120 -13.86 -6.83 21.96
C TRP A 120 -12.45 -7.12 21.39
N ALA A 121 -11.37 -6.62 22.02
CA ALA A 121 -9.99 -6.77 21.56
C ALA A 121 -9.39 -8.16 21.82
N ALA A 122 -9.93 -8.91 22.79
CA ALA A 122 -9.55 -10.30 23.07
C ALA A 122 -9.82 -11.26 21.89
N ALA A 123 -10.56 -10.83 20.87
CA ALA A 123 -10.82 -11.56 19.64
C ALA A 123 -9.63 -11.63 18.66
N ARG A 124 -8.63 -10.73 18.80
CA ARG A 124 -7.52 -10.62 17.82
C ARG A 124 -6.31 -11.53 18.09
N SER A 125 -6.28 -12.23 19.23
CA SER A 125 -5.15 -13.07 19.67
C SER A 125 -5.44 -14.58 19.63
N GLY A 126 -6.55 -15.02 19.04
CA GLY A 126 -6.91 -16.43 18.93
C GLY A 126 -6.48 -17.04 17.59
N ASP A 127 -5.58 -18.03 17.64
CA ASP A 127 -5.32 -18.95 16.51
C ASP A 127 -6.63 -19.62 16.04
N PRO A 128 -6.75 -19.94 14.73
CA PRO A 128 -7.91 -20.66 14.21
C PRO A 128 -8.01 -22.03 14.91
N ALA A 129 -9.11 -22.25 15.64
CA ALA A 129 -9.37 -23.51 16.31
C ALA A 129 -9.40 -24.67 15.29
N ALA A 130 -8.65 -25.74 15.60
CA ALA A 130 -8.64 -26.97 14.81
C ALA A 130 -10.04 -27.61 14.75
N PRO A 131 -10.39 -28.37 13.69
CA PRO A 131 -11.66 -29.08 13.62
C PRO A 131 -11.70 -30.13 14.72
N VAL A 132 -12.71 -30.05 15.59
CA VAL A 132 -12.97 -31.06 16.63
C VAL A 132 -14.19 -31.87 16.22
N ASP A 133 -14.16 -33.18 16.46
CA ASP A 133 -15.28 -34.09 16.23
C ASP A 133 -16.52 -33.62 17.02
N GLY A 134 -17.57 -33.21 16.29
CA GLY A 134 -18.79 -32.63 16.86
C GLY A 134 -19.57 -33.59 17.77
N SER A 135 -20.45 -33.05 18.60
CA SER A 135 -21.36 -33.85 19.44
C SER A 135 -22.23 -34.78 18.60
N ALA A 136 -22.70 -35.88 19.22
CA ALA A 136 -23.61 -36.84 18.57
C ALA A 136 -24.91 -36.19 18.05
N TYR A 137 -25.33 -35.04 18.58
CA TYR A 137 -26.57 -34.36 18.19
C TYR A 137 -26.41 -33.48 16.94
N ALA A 138 -25.34 -32.67 16.85
CA ALA A 138 -25.05 -31.89 15.65
C ALA A 138 -24.62 -32.80 14.49
N ALA A 139 -23.87 -33.86 14.78
CA ALA A 139 -23.56 -34.91 13.80
C ALA A 139 -24.84 -35.64 13.34
N ALA A 140 -25.79 -35.96 14.24
CA ALA A 140 -27.07 -36.57 13.87
C ALA A 140 -28.00 -35.62 13.09
N LEU A 141 -28.07 -34.34 13.45
CA LEU A 141 -28.78 -33.31 12.68
C LEU A 141 -28.18 -33.13 11.28
N THR A 142 -26.85 -33.13 11.19
CA THR A 142 -26.13 -33.07 9.93
C THR A 142 -26.35 -34.32 9.08
N ALA A 143 -26.32 -35.52 9.69
CA ALA A 143 -26.51 -36.80 9.03
C ALA A 143 -27.97 -37.10 8.63
N SER A 144 -28.94 -36.50 9.34
CA SER A 144 -30.38 -36.60 9.01
C SER A 144 -30.80 -35.71 7.82
N GLY A 145 -29.89 -34.84 7.33
CA GLY A 145 -30.12 -33.93 6.22
C GLY A 145 -29.60 -34.44 4.88
N THR A 146 -30.00 -33.77 3.79
CA THR A 146 -29.69 -34.17 2.39
C THR A 146 -28.26 -33.85 1.91
N GLY A 147 -27.36 -33.39 2.79
CA GLY A 147 -25.94 -33.15 2.47
C GLY A 147 -25.63 -32.02 1.47
N ARG A 148 -26.36 -30.89 1.46
CA ARG A 148 -26.07 -29.76 0.55
C ARG A 148 -24.98 -28.83 1.08
N ASP A 149 -24.08 -28.43 0.19
CA ASP A 149 -23.12 -27.35 0.44
C ASP A 149 -23.84 -25.99 0.58
N GLY A 150 -23.64 -25.31 1.72
CA GLY A 150 -24.07 -23.93 1.93
C GLY A 150 -25.42 -23.72 2.65
N ASP A 151 -26.16 -24.77 3.01
CA ASP A 151 -27.36 -24.67 3.87
C ASP A 151 -26.95 -24.84 5.35
N ASP A 152 -27.07 -23.77 6.14
CA ASP A 152 -26.70 -23.80 7.55
C ASP A 152 -27.66 -24.67 8.40
N LEU A 153 -27.20 -25.05 9.60
CA LEU A 153 -27.97 -25.88 10.53
C LEU A 153 -29.29 -25.20 10.95
N TRP A 154 -29.30 -23.86 10.99
CA TRP A 154 -30.43 -23.06 11.43
C TRP A 154 -31.59 -23.11 10.43
N ASP A 155 -31.30 -22.93 9.13
CA ASP A 155 -32.32 -22.97 8.07
C ASP A 155 -33.05 -24.32 8.06
N ARG A 156 -32.31 -25.41 8.23
CA ARG A 156 -32.86 -26.78 8.23
C ARG A 156 -33.67 -27.12 9.47
N ALA A 157 -33.19 -26.73 10.65
CA ALA A 157 -33.80 -27.12 11.91
C ALA A 157 -34.92 -26.16 12.36
N VAL A 158 -34.89 -24.91 11.90
CA VAL A 158 -35.80 -23.84 12.35
C VAL A 158 -36.62 -23.28 11.18
N GLU A 159 -35.99 -22.66 10.18
CA GLU A 159 -36.71 -21.83 9.19
C GLU A 159 -37.69 -22.65 8.34
N VAL A 160 -37.22 -23.74 7.72
CA VAL A 160 -38.01 -24.47 6.71
C VAL A 160 -39.09 -25.36 7.35
N LEU A 161 -38.92 -25.74 8.63
CA LEU A 161 -39.89 -26.55 9.39
C LEU A 161 -40.91 -25.71 10.17
N ALA A 162 -40.66 -24.42 10.37
CA ALA A 162 -41.53 -23.55 11.15
C ALA A 162 -42.97 -23.41 10.62
N PRO A 163 -43.26 -23.41 9.30
CA PRO A 163 -44.63 -23.28 8.84
C PRO A 163 -45.55 -24.38 9.38
N GLY A 164 -46.67 -23.97 9.98
CA GLY A 164 -47.63 -24.87 10.64
C GLY A 164 -47.23 -25.33 12.06
N CYS A 165 -46.05 -24.96 12.56
CA CYS A 165 -45.62 -25.29 13.93
C CYS A 165 -46.12 -24.26 14.95
N THR A 166 -46.25 -24.68 16.22
CA THR A 166 -46.60 -23.76 17.31
C THR A 166 -45.41 -22.85 17.68
N PRO A 167 -45.65 -21.63 18.20
CA PRO A 167 -44.57 -20.74 18.65
C PRO A 167 -43.56 -21.41 19.59
N GLU A 168 -44.03 -22.23 20.54
CA GLU A 168 -43.17 -22.93 21.49
C GLU A 168 -42.32 -24.01 20.81
N ALA A 169 -42.84 -24.70 19.78
CA ALA A 169 -42.03 -25.66 19.01
C ALA A 169 -40.87 -24.97 18.29
N VAL A 170 -41.13 -23.79 17.68
CA VAL A 170 -40.10 -22.98 17.03
C VAL A 170 -39.06 -22.47 18.05
N ARG A 171 -39.51 -22.00 19.22
CA ARG A 171 -38.62 -21.60 20.33
C ARG A 171 -37.69 -22.73 20.77
N ARG A 172 -38.23 -23.93 20.96
CA ARG A 172 -37.46 -25.12 21.37
C ARG A 172 -36.45 -25.54 20.31
N ALA A 173 -36.82 -25.48 19.03
CA ALA A 173 -35.90 -25.76 17.94
C ALA A 173 -34.70 -24.78 17.94
N ALA A 174 -34.96 -23.47 18.07
CA ALA A 174 -33.93 -22.45 18.13
C ALA A 174 -32.98 -22.61 19.33
N LEU A 175 -33.51 -22.88 20.53
CA LEU A 175 -32.70 -23.18 21.72
C LEU A 175 -31.85 -24.45 21.55
N GLY A 176 -32.40 -25.48 20.88
CA GLY A 176 -31.67 -26.71 20.57
C GLY A 176 -30.48 -26.50 19.63
N VAL A 177 -30.66 -25.72 18.57
CA VAL A 177 -29.56 -25.35 17.65
C VAL A 177 -28.48 -24.57 18.38
N GLY A 178 -28.87 -23.56 19.19
CA GLY A 178 -27.93 -22.77 19.98
C GLY A 178 -27.12 -23.58 20.99
N TRP A 179 -27.77 -24.51 21.69
CA TRP A 179 -27.10 -25.44 22.60
C TRP A 179 -26.11 -26.35 21.89
N ALA A 180 -26.48 -26.90 20.72
CA ALA A 180 -25.60 -27.74 19.92
C ALA A 180 -24.33 -26.98 19.49
N LEU A 181 -24.49 -25.80 18.87
CA LEU A 181 -23.37 -24.98 18.42
C LEU A 181 -22.42 -24.59 19.56
N ARG A 182 -22.95 -24.33 20.75
CA ARG A 182 -22.15 -24.01 21.94
C ARG A 182 -21.36 -25.21 22.47
N THR A 183 -21.92 -26.41 22.37
CA THR A 183 -21.31 -27.62 22.94
C THR A 183 -20.30 -28.29 22.01
N ASP A 184 -20.33 -27.99 20.71
CA ASP A 184 -19.47 -28.57 19.68
C ASP A 184 -18.03 -28.00 19.64
N GLY A 185 -17.68 -27.01 20.46
CA GLY A 185 -16.34 -26.43 20.46
C GLY A 185 -16.02 -25.51 21.65
N PRO A 186 -14.75 -25.07 21.80
CA PRO A 186 -14.35 -24.11 22.82
C PRO A 186 -15.01 -22.73 22.55
N VAL A 187 -15.53 -22.11 23.61
CA VAL A 187 -16.15 -20.77 23.54
C VAL A 187 -15.05 -19.70 23.51
N PRO A 188 -15.05 -18.78 22.52
CA PRO A 188 -14.07 -17.70 22.44
C PRO A 188 -14.07 -16.79 23.68
N ALA A 189 -12.91 -16.22 24.03
CA ALA A 189 -12.78 -15.33 25.18
C ALA A 189 -13.67 -14.08 25.09
N SER A 190 -13.89 -13.55 23.88
CA SER A 190 -14.82 -12.45 23.61
C SER A 190 -16.26 -12.83 23.97
N ASP A 191 -16.71 -14.03 23.59
CA ASP A 191 -18.06 -14.50 23.89
C ASP A 191 -18.27 -14.78 25.38
N LEU A 192 -17.22 -15.27 26.07
CA LEU A 192 -17.26 -15.41 27.54
C LEU A 192 -17.41 -14.05 28.25
N ALA A 193 -16.72 -13.01 27.77
CA ALA A 193 -16.86 -11.65 28.31
C ALA A 193 -18.27 -11.09 28.05
N ARG A 194 -18.81 -11.28 26.84
CA ARG A 194 -20.18 -10.90 26.48
C ARG A 194 -21.21 -11.61 27.35
N GLU A 195 -21.09 -12.91 27.55
CA GLU A 195 -22.00 -13.71 28.38
C GLU A 195 -21.95 -13.37 29.87
N ALA A 196 -20.78 -12.98 30.39
CA ALA A 196 -20.67 -12.47 31.75
C ALA A 196 -21.42 -11.14 31.91
N HIS A 197 -21.27 -10.23 30.94
CA HIS A 197 -21.99 -8.95 30.93
C HIS A 197 -23.51 -9.16 30.79
N MET A 198 -23.96 -10.00 29.84
CA MET A 198 -25.37 -10.32 29.64
C MET A 198 -26.02 -10.87 30.91
N ARG A 199 -25.35 -11.81 31.60
CA ARG A 199 -25.86 -12.33 32.89
C ARG A 199 -26.00 -11.23 33.93
N ALA A 200 -24.99 -10.39 34.09
CA ALA A 200 -25.03 -9.30 35.07
C ALA A 200 -26.21 -8.34 34.82
N VAL A 201 -26.47 -7.99 33.55
CA VAL A 201 -27.61 -7.13 33.17
C VAL A 201 -28.96 -7.83 33.41
N VAL A 202 -29.08 -9.11 33.05
CA VAL A 202 -30.29 -9.90 33.25
C VAL A 202 -30.61 -10.08 34.74
N ASP A 203 -29.61 -10.41 35.56
CA ASP A 203 -29.76 -10.57 37.01
C ASP A 203 -30.13 -9.24 37.68
N ALA A 204 -29.52 -8.13 37.25
CA ALA A 204 -29.88 -6.80 37.70
C ALA A 204 -31.32 -6.42 37.31
N ALA A 205 -31.75 -6.76 36.08
CA ALA A 205 -33.13 -6.51 35.63
C ALA A 205 -34.16 -7.35 36.40
N ALA A 206 -33.79 -8.55 36.83
CA ALA A 206 -34.62 -9.43 37.64
C ALA A 206 -34.67 -9.00 39.12
N SER A 207 -33.76 -8.13 39.57
CA SER A 207 -33.76 -7.59 40.93
C SER A 207 -35.09 -6.89 41.23
N GLY A 208 -35.67 -7.18 42.41
CA GLY A 208 -37.00 -6.70 42.79
C GLY A 208 -38.17 -7.57 42.29
N GLY A 209 -37.92 -8.78 41.76
CA GLY A 209 -38.96 -9.77 41.45
C GLY A 209 -39.69 -9.55 40.12
N ARG A 210 -39.10 -8.75 39.22
CA ARG A 210 -39.66 -8.44 37.90
C ARG A 210 -39.53 -9.66 36.97
N ARG A 211 -40.54 -9.89 36.13
CA ARG A 211 -40.49 -10.94 35.10
C ARG A 211 -39.63 -10.48 33.93
N VAL A 212 -38.49 -11.13 33.69
CA VAL A 212 -37.53 -10.77 32.63
C VAL A 212 -37.57 -11.81 31.51
N ALA A 213 -37.68 -11.36 30.27
CA ALA A 213 -37.39 -12.15 29.07
C ALA A 213 -36.02 -11.75 28.51
N ALA A 214 -35.20 -12.73 28.12
CA ALA A 214 -33.91 -12.51 27.49
C ALA A 214 -33.97 -12.98 26.03
N LEU A 215 -33.85 -12.05 25.09
CA LEU A 215 -33.74 -12.30 23.66
C LEU A 215 -32.28 -12.13 23.24
N VAL A 216 -31.61 -13.26 23.08
CA VAL A 216 -30.17 -13.33 22.79
C VAL A 216 -29.92 -14.33 21.66
N GLY A 217 -28.80 -14.18 20.98
CA GLY A 217 -28.26 -15.16 20.06
C GLY A 217 -28.35 -16.55 20.67
N ALA A 218 -28.89 -17.52 19.91
CA ALA A 218 -29.19 -18.84 20.45
C ALA A 218 -27.96 -19.52 21.08
N PHE A 219 -26.77 -19.22 20.57
CA PHE A 219 -25.48 -19.68 21.12
C PHE A 219 -25.23 -19.23 22.57
N HIS A 220 -25.66 -18.01 22.95
CA HIS A 220 -25.46 -17.44 24.29
C HIS A 220 -26.54 -17.87 25.29
N ALA A 221 -27.73 -18.27 24.82
CA ALA A 221 -28.85 -18.64 25.69
C ALA A 221 -28.50 -19.69 26.79
N PRO A 222 -27.71 -20.75 26.52
CA PRO A 222 -27.33 -21.70 27.56
C PRO A 222 -26.42 -21.12 28.65
N ALA A 223 -25.65 -20.08 28.35
CA ALA A 223 -24.75 -19.44 29.32
C ALA A 223 -25.53 -18.69 30.42
N LEU A 224 -26.76 -18.27 30.12
CA LEU A 224 -27.58 -17.47 31.04
C LEU A 224 -28.19 -18.30 32.19
N LEU A 225 -28.15 -19.64 32.14
CA LEU A 225 -28.66 -20.52 33.20
C LEU A 225 -27.57 -21.17 34.06
N GLY A 226 -26.28 -20.91 33.79
CA GLY A 226 -25.19 -21.65 34.43
C GLY A 226 -23.95 -20.80 34.68
N GLY A 227 -23.74 -20.42 35.94
CA GLY A 227 -22.44 -20.00 36.46
C GLY A 227 -22.46 -19.86 37.98
N GLU A 228 -21.51 -20.48 38.67
CA GLU A 228 -21.13 -20.01 40.02
C GLU A 228 -20.74 -18.53 39.94
N PRO A 229 -21.03 -17.73 40.97
CA PRO A 229 -20.64 -16.33 41.01
C PRO A 229 -19.11 -16.23 40.93
N ALA A 230 -18.59 -15.78 39.79
CA ALA A 230 -17.17 -15.49 39.65
C ALA A 230 -16.83 -14.31 40.57
N ALA A 231 -15.86 -14.51 41.47
CA ALA A 231 -15.34 -13.46 42.32
C ALA A 231 -14.63 -12.39 41.48
N GLY A 232 -15.21 -11.19 41.41
CA GLY A 232 -14.62 -9.97 40.84
C GLY A 232 -15.54 -8.76 41.05
N PRO A 233 -15.01 -7.54 40.98
CA PRO A 233 -14.71 -6.66 42.12
C PRO A 233 -15.94 -6.24 42.96
N ALA A 234 -15.67 -5.69 44.15
CA ALA A 234 -16.65 -5.42 45.21
C ALA A 234 -17.98 -4.78 44.75
N ALA A 235 -19.06 -5.17 45.45
CA ALA A 235 -20.46 -4.82 45.22
C ALA A 235 -20.82 -3.30 45.17
N ASP A 236 -19.84 -2.41 45.30
CA ASP A 236 -20.04 -0.95 45.24
C ASP A 236 -20.12 -0.41 43.80
N ASP A 237 -19.50 -1.07 42.80
CA ASP A 237 -19.53 -0.58 41.40
C ASP A 237 -20.82 -0.96 40.64
N ALA A 238 -21.50 -2.04 41.05
CA ALA A 238 -22.76 -2.47 40.44
C ALA A 238 -23.94 -1.54 40.80
N ALA A 239 -23.94 -0.97 42.01
CA ALA A 239 -24.94 0.02 42.43
C ALA A 239 -24.72 1.39 41.74
N GLY A 240 -23.46 1.75 41.47
CA GLY A 240 -23.10 2.94 40.70
C GLY A 240 -23.50 2.86 39.22
N PHE A 241 -23.44 1.66 38.62
CA PHE A 241 -23.80 1.42 37.21
C PHE A 241 -25.31 1.57 36.94
N VAL A 242 -26.16 1.04 37.83
CA VAL A 242 -27.63 1.19 37.73
C VAL A 242 -28.05 2.64 38.02
N ALA A 243 -27.35 3.34 38.93
CA ALA A 243 -27.56 4.77 39.18
C ALA A 243 -27.09 5.66 38.00
N GLY A 244 -26.00 5.28 37.31
CA GLY A 244 -25.50 5.97 36.12
C GLY A 244 -26.41 5.84 34.90
N LEU A 245 -27.04 4.67 34.70
CA LEU A 245 -28.10 4.45 33.71
C LEU A 245 -29.37 5.25 34.02
N GLY A 246 -29.63 5.57 35.30
CA GLY A 246 -30.75 6.41 35.73
C GLY A 246 -30.53 7.92 35.61
N ALA A 247 -29.28 8.38 35.50
CA ALA A 247 -28.93 9.80 35.51
C ALA A 247 -28.88 10.46 34.11
N ALA A 248 -28.90 9.68 33.03
CA ALA A 248 -28.97 10.15 31.65
C ALA A 248 -30.31 9.78 31.01
N GLY A 249 -31.37 10.49 31.40
CA GLY A 249 -32.72 10.34 30.84
C GLY A 249 -33.51 9.21 31.51
N SER A 250 -34.64 9.57 32.12
CA SER A 250 -35.57 8.67 32.82
C SER A 250 -35.70 7.29 32.16
N GLY A 251 -35.50 6.20 32.93
CA GLY A 251 -35.75 4.81 32.53
C GLY A 251 -37.05 4.66 31.75
N GLY A 252 -36.93 4.72 30.43
CA GLY A 252 -38.01 5.10 29.55
C GLY A 252 -38.77 3.88 29.08
N ARG A 253 -39.94 3.63 29.66
CA ARG A 253 -41.01 2.95 28.90
C ARG A 253 -41.05 3.59 27.52
N ILE A 254 -40.90 2.82 26.44
CA ILE A 254 -41.01 3.34 25.08
C ILE A 254 -42.42 3.94 24.95
N ARG A 255 -42.55 5.28 25.04
CA ARG A 255 -43.84 5.95 25.22
C ARG A 255 -44.66 5.87 23.94
N ALA A 256 -45.92 5.44 24.04
CA ALA A 256 -46.89 5.60 22.97
C ALA A 256 -47.21 7.10 22.80
N ALA A 257 -46.95 7.67 21.62
CA ALA A 257 -47.10 9.10 21.36
C ALA A 257 -48.57 9.56 21.50
N GLY A 258 -48.85 10.37 22.52
CA GLY A 258 -50.00 11.28 22.54
C GLY A 258 -49.65 12.55 21.76
N ARG A 259 -50.55 13.01 20.88
CA ARG A 259 -50.39 14.22 20.05
C ARG A 259 -49.95 15.43 20.91
N ALA A 260 -48.68 15.83 20.78
CA ALA A 260 -48.16 17.05 21.38
C ALA A 260 -48.60 18.25 20.53
N ARG A 261 -49.22 19.22 21.21
CA ARG A 261 -49.78 20.46 20.66
C ARG A 261 -48.65 21.43 20.31
N VAL A 262 -48.58 21.85 19.04
CA VAL A 262 -47.64 22.86 18.53
C VAL A 262 -47.98 24.23 19.15
N PRO A 263 -47.06 24.94 19.82
CA PRO A 263 -47.21 26.37 20.08
C PRO A 263 -46.85 27.13 18.81
N GLY A 264 -47.77 27.95 18.30
CA GLY A 264 -47.55 28.80 17.14
C GLY A 264 -46.55 29.93 17.39
N PRO A 265 -46.00 30.54 16.33
CA PRO A 265 -45.00 31.59 16.46
C PRO A 265 -45.68 32.91 16.86
N ARG A 266 -45.21 33.54 17.93
CA ARG A 266 -45.48 34.96 18.19
C ARG A 266 -44.26 35.76 17.73
N ALA A 267 -44.50 36.63 16.76
CA ALA A 267 -43.67 37.79 16.52
C ALA A 267 -43.90 38.80 17.64
N ASP A 268 -42.83 39.40 18.17
CA ASP A 268 -42.84 40.80 18.58
C ASP A 268 -41.42 41.36 18.62
N SER A 269 -41.36 42.62 18.21
CA SER A 269 -40.23 43.52 18.04
C SER A 269 -39.74 44.17 19.34
N GLY A 270 -38.47 44.59 19.36
CA GLY A 270 -38.06 45.86 19.97
C GLY A 270 -37.28 45.83 21.29
N ASP A 271 -36.06 46.37 21.21
CA ASP A 271 -35.28 47.15 22.19
C ASP A 271 -34.64 46.53 23.46
N GLY A 272 -33.29 46.59 23.43
CA GLY A 272 -32.34 47.08 24.44
C GLY A 272 -32.57 46.80 25.94
N ASP A 273 -31.62 46.12 26.60
CA ASP A 273 -30.53 46.75 27.36
C ASP A 273 -29.60 45.67 27.96
N GLY A 274 -28.35 46.03 28.27
CA GLY A 274 -27.25 45.11 28.55
C GLY A 274 -27.23 44.45 29.94
N ALA A 275 -26.74 43.20 29.97
CA ALA A 275 -26.02 42.61 31.10
C ALA A 275 -25.09 41.48 30.58
N PRO A 276 -23.82 41.39 31.00
CA PRO A 276 -22.91 40.35 30.52
C PRO A 276 -23.28 39.03 31.18
N ALA A 277 -23.75 38.08 30.38
CA ALA A 277 -23.93 36.70 30.82
C ALA A 277 -22.55 36.08 31.06
N VAL A 278 -22.27 35.77 32.33
CA VAL A 278 -21.14 34.95 32.76
C VAL A 278 -21.17 33.64 31.95
N PRO A 279 -20.08 33.24 31.27
CA PRO A 279 -20.05 31.97 30.57
C PRO A 279 -20.15 30.86 31.62
N GLY A 280 -21.28 30.16 31.63
CA GLY A 280 -21.42 28.91 32.36
C GLY A 280 -20.31 27.94 31.92
N PRO A 281 -19.77 27.11 32.82
CA PRO A 281 -18.69 26.20 32.48
C PRO A 281 -19.12 25.34 31.30
N ALA A 282 -18.33 25.38 30.22
CA ALA A 282 -18.45 24.45 29.11
C ALA A 282 -18.52 23.03 29.68
N PRO A 283 -19.45 22.17 29.22
CA PRO A 283 -19.45 20.78 29.66
C PRO A 283 -18.09 20.21 29.32
N ALA A 284 -17.39 19.72 30.35
CA ALA A 284 -16.10 19.08 30.20
C ALA A 284 -16.21 18.02 29.09
N ALA A 285 -15.33 18.11 28.10
CA ALA A 285 -15.20 17.12 27.04
C ALA A 285 -14.98 15.75 27.70
N GLY A 286 -16.04 14.96 27.78
CA GLY A 286 -15.99 13.59 28.30
C GLY A 286 -15.08 12.75 27.42
N ALA A 287 -14.11 12.11 28.06
CA ALA A 287 -13.20 11.17 27.42
C ALA A 287 -13.97 10.03 26.73
N GLY A 288 -13.73 9.84 25.43
CA GLY A 288 -13.74 8.53 24.75
C GLY A 288 -15.05 7.72 24.64
N GLY A 289 -16.23 8.34 24.57
CA GLY A 289 -17.49 7.63 24.30
C GLY A 289 -17.62 7.16 22.84
N ALA A 290 -18.30 6.03 22.61
CA ALA A 290 -18.60 5.53 21.27
C ALA A 290 -19.55 6.48 20.53
N VAL A 291 -19.31 6.71 19.23
CA VAL A 291 -20.24 7.48 18.38
C VAL A 291 -21.17 6.50 17.69
N THR A 292 -22.49 6.69 17.87
CA THR A 292 -23.53 5.84 17.32
C THR A 292 -24.52 6.63 16.45
N SER A 293 -25.16 5.97 15.47
CA SER A 293 -26.17 6.56 14.59
C SER A 293 -27.18 5.51 14.13
N LEU A 294 -28.39 5.94 13.77
CA LEU A 294 -29.40 5.12 13.08
C LEU A 294 -29.48 5.56 11.61
N VAL A 295 -29.12 4.67 10.69
CA VAL A 295 -29.03 4.96 9.25
C VAL A 295 -30.00 4.10 8.41
N PRO A 296 -30.49 4.61 7.28
CA PRO A 296 -31.19 3.79 6.29
C PRO A 296 -30.27 2.68 5.77
N TYR A 297 -30.84 1.50 5.53
CA TYR A 297 -30.13 0.37 4.93
C TYR A 297 -30.91 -0.17 3.73
N SER A 298 -30.39 -1.19 3.07
CA SER A 298 -31.00 -1.75 1.86
C SER A 298 -30.81 -3.26 1.76
N PHE A 299 -31.71 -3.92 1.06
CA PHE A 299 -31.71 -5.39 0.95
C PHE A 299 -30.48 -5.93 0.23
N ASP A 300 -29.97 -5.26 -0.80
CA ASP A 300 -28.72 -5.62 -1.49
C ASP A 300 -27.51 -5.64 -0.55
N LEU A 301 -27.47 -4.76 0.45
CA LEU A 301 -26.40 -4.73 1.46
C LEU A 301 -26.62 -5.75 2.58
N LEU A 302 -27.88 -6.07 2.87
CA LEU A 302 -28.25 -7.11 3.83
C LEU A 302 -27.91 -8.52 3.32
N ASP A 303 -27.80 -8.67 1.99
CA ASP A 303 -27.44 -9.94 1.39
C ASP A 303 -26.01 -10.36 1.76
N SER A 304 -25.84 -11.60 2.22
CA SER A 304 -24.50 -12.11 2.59
C SER A 304 -23.43 -11.99 1.49
N ARG A 305 -23.83 -11.94 0.20
CA ARG A 305 -22.89 -11.75 -0.94
C ARG A 305 -22.34 -10.33 -1.05
N SER A 306 -22.88 -9.37 -0.29
CA SER A 306 -22.37 -7.99 -0.22
C SER A 306 -21.04 -7.87 0.54
N GLY A 307 -20.64 -8.94 1.25
CA GLY A 307 -19.49 -8.93 2.16
C GLY A 307 -19.86 -8.67 3.62
N TYR A 308 -21.16 -8.55 3.97
CA TYR A 308 -21.60 -8.51 5.36
C TYR A 308 -21.61 -9.92 5.98
N PRO A 309 -20.72 -10.25 6.95
CA PRO A 309 -20.52 -11.62 7.43
C PRO A 309 -21.75 -12.24 8.10
N ALA A 310 -22.56 -11.43 8.78
CA ALA A 310 -23.82 -11.84 9.41
C ALA A 310 -25.05 -11.60 8.52
N GLY A 311 -24.85 -11.35 7.22
CA GLY A 311 -25.92 -11.14 6.26
C GLY A 311 -26.76 -12.39 6.01
N ILE A 312 -27.97 -12.19 5.48
CA ILE A 312 -28.88 -13.27 5.12
C ILE A 312 -28.95 -13.41 3.59
N ARG A 313 -29.07 -14.62 3.06
CA ARG A 313 -29.28 -14.78 1.61
C ARG A 313 -30.70 -14.43 1.22
N ASP A 314 -30.82 -13.77 0.07
CA ASP A 314 -32.09 -13.55 -0.63
C ASP A 314 -33.14 -12.82 0.26
N PRO A 315 -32.83 -11.62 0.78
CA PRO A 315 -33.62 -10.93 1.80
C PRO A 315 -35.06 -10.59 1.40
N LEU A 316 -35.38 -10.38 0.12
CA LEU A 316 -36.76 -10.16 -0.31
C LEU A 316 -37.58 -11.45 -0.22
N TRP A 317 -36.96 -12.61 -0.48
CA TRP A 317 -37.58 -13.91 -0.21
C TRP A 317 -37.86 -14.09 1.29
N GLN A 318 -36.88 -13.78 2.13
CA GLN A 318 -37.03 -13.85 3.60
C GLN A 318 -38.15 -12.93 4.10
N GLN A 319 -38.26 -11.73 3.53
CA GLN A 319 -39.34 -10.79 3.81
C GLN A 319 -40.72 -11.36 3.45
N ALA A 320 -40.83 -12.12 2.36
CA ALA A 320 -42.07 -12.77 1.96
C ALA A 320 -42.44 -13.94 2.89
N VAL A 321 -41.46 -14.76 3.29
CA VAL A 321 -41.65 -15.84 4.28
C VAL A 321 -42.11 -15.28 5.62
N PHE A 322 -41.50 -14.19 6.10
CA PHE A 322 -41.95 -13.51 7.32
C PHE A 322 -43.40 -13.04 7.23
N ARG A 323 -43.81 -12.45 6.10
CA ARG A 323 -45.19 -11.99 5.88
C ARG A 323 -46.20 -13.12 5.83
N ALA A 324 -45.78 -14.33 5.43
CA ALA A 324 -46.62 -15.52 5.49
C ALA A 324 -46.94 -15.95 6.93
N GLY A 325 -46.20 -15.48 7.94
CA GLY A 325 -46.55 -15.65 9.35
C GLY A 325 -46.61 -17.11 9.83
N GLY A 326 -45.86 -18.00 9.19
CA GLY A 326 -45.89 -19.45 9.46
C GLY A 326 -47.03 -20.20 8.77
N ASP A 327 -47.80 -19.58 7.88
CA ASP A 327 -48.81 -20.26 7.06
C ASP A 327 -48.17 -20.91 5.82
N ALA A 328 -48.25 -22.24 5.73
CA ALA A 328 -47.67 -23.01 4.62
C ALA A 328 -48.27 -22.67 3.24
N GLY A 329 -49.56 -22.35 3.19
CA GLY A 329 -50.23 -21.91 1.96
C GLY A 329 -49.73 -20.56 1.48
N GLN A 330 -49.55 -19.61 2.39
CA GLN A 330 -48.99 -18.29 2.04
C GLN A 330 -47.51 -18.36 1.62
N VAL A 331 -46.72 -19.27 2.19
CA VAL A 331 -45.34 -19.52 1.72
C VAL A 331 -45.34 -20.05 0.29
N ARG A 332 -46.26 -20.96 -0.04
CA ARG A 332 -46.45 -21.44 -1.43
C ARG A 332 -46.87 -20.30 -2.37
N ASP A 333 -47.75 -19.41 -1.94
CA ASP A 333 -48.16 -18.24 -2.74
C ASP A 333 -46.99 -17.27 -2.95
N ALA A 334 -46.15 -17.06 -1.94
CA ALA A 334 -44.91 -16.28 -2.07
C ALA A 334 -43.96 -16.90 -3.10
N ALA A 335 -43.81 -18.23 -3.11
CA ALA A 335 -43.02 -18.95 -4.12
C ALA A 335 -43.57 -18.70 -5.54
N SER A 336 -44.90 -18.75 -5.71
CA SER A 336 -45.57 -18.44 -6.98
C SER A 336 -45.27 -17.00 -7.45
N VAL A 337 -45.34 -16.03 -6.55
CA VAL A 337 -45.02 -14.61 -6.86
C VAL A 337 -43.56 -14.44 -7.26
N ALA A 338 -42.63 -15.07 -6.52
CA ALA A 338 -41.21 -15.02 -6.85
C ALA A 338 -40.93 -15.63 -8.23
N LEU A 339 -41.51 -16.80 -8.53
CA LEU A 339 -41.33 -17.48 -9.82
C LEU A 339 -41.86 -16.67 -10.99
N THR A 340 -43.06 -16.08 -10.86
CA THR A 340 -43.61 -15.21 -11.92
C THR A 340 -42.77 -13.94 -12.12
N GLY A 341 -42.14 -13.43 -11.05
CA GLY A 341 -41.13 -12.38 -11.09
C GLY A 341 -39.87 -12.78 -11.86
N ILE A 342 -39.30 -13.95 -11.54
CA ILE A 342 -38.09 -14.48 -12.21
C ILE A 342 -38.36 -14.67 -13.71
N CYS A 343 -39.48 -15.27 -14.07
CA CYS A 343 -39.86 -15.43 -15.47
C CYS A 343 -40.03 -14.07 -16.18
N ARG A 344 -40.47 -13.02 -15.47
CA ARG A 344 -40.58 -11.66 -16.03
C ARG A 344 -39.21 -11.05 -16.32
N GLU A 345 -38.25 -11.18 -15.41
CA GLU A 345 -36.88 -10.67 -15.62
C GLU A 345 -36.14 -11.44 -16.71
N LEU A 346 -36.31 -12.77 -16.79
CA LEU A 346 -35.77 -13.56 -17.89
C LEU A 346 -36.30 -13.10 -19.26
N ARG A 347 -37.60 -12.82 -19.36
CA ARG A 347 -38.20 -12.25 -20.59
C ARG A 347 -37.63 -10.88 -20.93
N ARG A 348 -37.38 -10.01 -19.93
CA ARG A 348 -36.72 -8.70 -20.16
C ARG A 348 -35.30 -8.85 -20.67
N ALA A 349 -34.59 -9.89 -20.25
CA ALA A 349 -33.25 -10.23 -20.73
C ALA A 349 -33.25 -10.96 -22.10
N GLY A 350 -34.40 -11.12 -22.74
CA GLY A 350 -34.52 -11.76 -24.07
C GLY A 350 -34.67 -13.28 -24.06
N HIS A 351 -34.88 -13.91 -22.89
CA HIS A 351 -35.06 -15.36 -22.77
C HIS A 351 -36.54 -15.77 -22.71
N THR A 352 -36.87 -16.94 -23.26
CA THR A 352 -38.22 -17.52 -23.15
C THR A 352 -38.46 -18.06 -21.74
N ALA A 353 -39.47 -17.52 -21.06
CA ALA A 353 -39.94 -17.97 -19.75
C ALA A 353 -41.44 -17.64 -19.62
N GLY A 354 -42.32 -18.57 -19.97
CA GLY A 354 -43.78 -18.45 -19.99
C GLY A 354 -44.48 -18.92 -18.72
N THR A 355 -45.82 -18.92 -18.75
CA THR A 355 -46.65 -19.38 -17.63
C THR A 355 -46.54 -20.89 -17.39
N GLY A 356 -46.33 -21.68 -18.45
CA GLY A 356 -46.12 -23.13 -18.35
C GLY A 356 -44.85 -23.47 -17.55
N GLU A 357 -43.73 -22.81 -17.85
CA GLU A 357 -42.47 -22.99 -17.11
C GLU A 357 -42.60 -22.51 -15.66
N ALA A 358 -43.31 -21.41 -15.40
CA ALA A 358 -43.58 -20.95 -14.04
C ALA A 358 -44.42 -21.98 -13.23
N ALA A 359 -45.48 -22.53 -13.84
CA ALA A 359 -46.33 -23.54 -13.21
C ALA A 359 -45.56 -24.83 -12.92
N GLU A 360 -44.74 -25.27 -13.88
CA GLU A 360 -43.89 -26.46 -13.74
C GLU A 360 -42.81 -26.26 -12.67
N THR A 361 -42.19 -25.08 -12.61
CA THR A 361 -41.21 -24.74 -11.57
C THR A 361 -41.85 -24.77 -10.18
N LEU A 362 -43.06 -24.21 -10.04
CA LEU A 362 -43.78 -24.22 -8.75
C LEU A 362 -44.18 -25.64 -8.34
N ARG A 363 -44.66 -26.45 -9.30
CA ARG A 363 -44.99 -27.86 -9.08
C ARG A 363 -43.75 -28.62 -8.57
N LEU A 364 -42.62 -28.51 -9.27
CA LEU A 364 -41.37 -29.16 -8.88
C LEU A 364 -40.89 -28.71 -7.50
N ALA A 365 -40.96 -27.42 -7.16
CA ALA A 365 -40.60 -26.93 -5.83
C ALA A 365 -41.49 -27.55 -4.74
N CYS A 366 -42.80 -27.68 -4.98
CA CYS A 366 -43.72 -28.32 -4.05
C CYS A 366 -43.46 -29.83 -3.92
N ASP A 367 -43.17 -30.52 -5.02
CA ASP A 367 -42.86 -31.95 -5.01
C ASP A 367 -41.55 -32.23 -4.26
N LEU A 368 -40.53 -31.38 -4.44
CA LEU A 368 -39.28 -31.44 -3.68
C LEU A 368 -39.53 -31.23 -2.18
N ALA A 369 -40.40 -30.28 -1.81
CA ALA A 369 -40.79 -30.06 -0.42
C ALA A 369 -41.48 -31.30 0.17
N ALA A 370 -42.42 -31.90 -0.55
CA ALA A 370 -43.12 -33.10 -0.13
C ALA A 370 -42.19 -34.31 0.04
N LEU A 371 -41.26 -34.52 -0.90
CA LEU A 371 -40.23 -35.56 -0.81
C LEU A 371 -39.31 -35.39 0.41
N ARG A 372 -39.12 -34.15 0.86
CA ARG A 372 -38.29 -33.79 2.01
C ARG A 372 -39.07 -33.70 3.32
N GLY A 373 -40.37 -34.00 3.31
CA GLY A 373 -41.23 -33.93 4.49
C GLY A 373 -41.47 -32.49 4.98
N LEU A 374 -41.32 -31.50 4.11
CA LEU A 374 -41.49 -30.08 4.43
C LEU A 374 -42.94 -29.64 4.21
N PRO A 375 -43.46 -28.71 5.03
CA PRO A 375 -44.84 -28.23 4.93
C PRO A 375 -45.08 -27.33 3.70
N ALA A 376 -44.04 -26.66 3.20
CA ALA A 376 -44.07 -25.75 2.06
C ALA A 376 -42.68 -25.69 1.38
N PRO A 377 -42.59 -25.23 0.11
CA PRO A 377 -41.29 -25.07 -0.56
C PRO A 377 -40.46 -23.97 0.11
N GLY A 378 -39.29 -24.34 0.64
CA GLY A 378 -38.30 -23.42 1.16
C GLY A 378 -37.45 -22.79 0.05
N ARG A 379 -36.47 -21.98 0.46
CA ARG A 379 -35.51 -21.32 -0.45
C ARG A 379 -34.75 -22.34 -1.32
N GLY A 380 -34.29 -23.43 -0.71
CA GLY A 380 -33.52 -24.47 -1.39
C GLY A 380 -34.35 -25.17 -2.48
N GLU A 381 -35.58 -25.57 -2.15
CA GLU A 381 -36.51 -26.21 -3.10
C GLU A 381 -36.85 -25.26 -4.26
N LEU A 382 -37.02 -23.97 -3.99
CA LEU A 382 -37.26 -22.96 -5.01
C LEU A 382 -36.07 -22.82 -5.97
N LEU A 383 -34.85 -22.69 -5.45
CA LEU A 383 -33.64 -22.52 -6.26
C LEU A 383 -33.32 -23.76 -7.09
N GLU A 384 -33.52 -24.95 -6.54
CA GLU A 384 -33.33 -26.21 -7.25
C GLU A 384 -34.34 -26.36 -8.38
N ALA A 385 -35.62 -26.05 -8.11
CA ALA A 385 -36.65 -26.08 -9.14
C ALA A 385 -36.38 -25.06 -10.25
N VAL A 386 -35.98 -23.83 -9.88
CA VAL A 386 -35.64 -22.77 -10.83
C VAL A 386 -34.44 -23.15 -11.69
N THR A 387 -33.36 -23.66 -11.08
CA THR A 387 -32.18 -24.12 -11.81
C THR A 387 -32.51 -25.27 -12.75
N THR A 388 -33.39 -26.19 -12.33
CA THR A 388 -33.81 -27.35 -13.12
C THR A 388 -34.67 -26.95 -14.32
N VAL A 389 -35.75 -26.21 -14.09
CA VAL A 389 -36.76 -25.90 -15.12
C VAL A 389 -36.35 -24.71 -15.98
N LEU A 390 -35.84 -23.64 -15.37
CA LEU A 390 -35.49 -22.39 -16.09
C LEU A 390 -34.01 -22.35 -16.50
N GLY A 391 -33.13 -22.99 -15.73
CA GLY A 391 -31.69 -23.04 -16.01
C GLY A 391 -31.29 -24.17 -16.96
N GLN A 392 -32.02 -25.29 -16.98
CA GLN A 392 -31.83 -26.44 -17.88
C GLN A 392 -30.39 -26.98 -17.94
N GLY A 393 -29.58 -26.74 -16.91
CA GLY A 393 -28.18 -27.16 -16.86
C GLY A 393 -27.24 -26.42 -17.81
N GLU A 394 -27.63 -25.26 -18.37
CA GLU A 394 -26.80 -24.46 -19.28
C GLU A 394 -26.10 -23.30 -18.53
N PRO A 395 -24.82 -23.45 -18.14
CA PRO A 395 -24.12 -22.46 -17.30
C PRO A 395 -23.78 -21.17 -18.07
N LEU A 396 -23.63 -21.23 -19.40
CA LEU A 396 -23.18 -20.12 -20.24
C LEU A 396 -24.37 -19.48 -20.95
N GLY A 397 -24.56 -18.16 -20.77
CA GLY A 397 -25.68 -17.43 -21.38
C GLY A 397 -26.92 -17.41 -20.48
N ARG A 398 -27.78 -18.44 -20.59
CA ARG A 398 -29.06 -18.52 -19.84
C ARG A 398 -28.85 -18.57 -18.34
N GLY A 399 -27.83 -19.29 -17.86
CA GLY A 399 -27.44 -19.31 -16.44
C GLY A 399 -27.07 -17.91 -15.88
N ARG A 400 -26.40 -17.05 -16.67
CA ARG A 400 -26.07 -15.67 -16.24
C ARG A 400 -27.30 -14.78 -16.16
N ALA A 401 -28.21 -14.88 -17.14
CA ALA A 401 -29.47 -14.15 -17.10
C ALA A 401 -30.36 -14.62 -15.93
N LEU A 402 -30.36 -15.92 -15.65
CA LEU A 402 -31.06 -16.49 -14.52
C LEU A 402 -30.49 -16.00 -13.18
N ALA A 403 -29.16 -15.97 -13.04
CA ALA A 403 -28.52 -15.43 -11.85
C ALA A 403 -28.90 -13.96 -11.60
N ARG A 404 -28.91 -13.12 -12.64
CA ARG A 404 -29.38 -11.72 -12.55
C ARG A 404 -30.86 -11.60 -12.22
N ALA A 405 -31.70 -12.47 -12.78
CA ALA A 405 -33.14 -12.52 -12.48
C ALA A 405 -33.39 -12.94 -11.02
N LEU A 406 -32.64 -13.93 -10.51
CA LEU A 406 -32.67 -14.36 -9.12
C LEU A 406 -32.24 -13.22 -8.19
N GLU A 407 -31.16 -12.51 -8.50
CA GLU A 407 -30.71 -11.34 -7.73
C GLU A 407 -31.79 -10.25 -7.68
N ALA A 408 -32.35 -9.87 -8.83
CA ALA A 408 -33.38 -8.84 -8.91
C ALA A 408 -34.67 -9.18 -8.12
N VAL A 409 -35.06 -10.46 -8.10
CA VAL A 409 -36.35 -10.91 -7.54
C VAL A 409 -36.24 -11.44 -6.11
N LEU A 410 -35.12 -12.06 -5.74
CA LEU A 410 -34.94 -12.65 -4.42
C LEU A 410 -34.17 -11.74 -3.46
N VAL A 411 -33.27 -10.87 -3.96
CA VAL A 411 -32.58 -9.86 -3.14
C VAL A 411 -33.35 -8.55 -3.16
N GLY A 412 -33.61 -8.02 -4.35
CA GLY A 412 -34.28 -6.73 -4.54
C GLY A 412 -33.46 -5.53 -4.03
N THR A 413 -33.93 -4.32 -4.34
CA THR A 413 -33.27 -3.05 -3.98
C THR A 413 -34.04 -2.24 -2.94
N GLY A 414 -34.93 -2.90 -2.20
CA GLY A 414 -35.76 -2.28 -1.16
C GLY A 414 -34.91 -1.53 -0.14
N ARG A 415 -35.23 -0.26 0.10
CA ARG A 415 -34.54 0.60 1.06
C ARG A 415 -35.45 0.95 2.22
N GLY A 416 -34.91 0.88 3.43
CA GLY A 416 -35.62 1.37 4.59
C GLY A 416 -35.55 2.88 4.72
N ARG A 417 -36.27 3.39 5.70
CA ARG A 417 -36.38 4.80 6.03
C ARG A 417 -36.36 4.96 7.54
N VAL A 418 -35.55 5.88 8.03
CA VAL A 418 -35.53 6.26 9.45
C VAL A 418 -36.64 7.26 9.73
N THR A 419 -37.27 7.18 10.90
CA THR A 419 -38.28 8.14 11.36
C THR A 419 -37.75 9.59 11.30
N PRO A 420 -38.56 10.58 10.87
CA PRO A 420 -38.18 12.00 10.91
C PRO A 420 -37.84 12.51 12.32
N HIS A 421 -38.26 11.78 13.36
CA HIS A 421 -38.01 12.11 14.76
C HIS A 421 -36.67 11.62 15.29
N ALA A 422 -35.90 10.85 14.51
CA ALA A 422 -34.59 10.39 14.92
C ALA A 422 -33.59 11.55 14.91
N PRO A 423 -32.70 11.65 15.92
CA PRO A 423 -31.65 12.64 15.91
C PRO A 423 -30.72 12.39 14.72
N ARG A 424 -30.51 13.43 13.91
CA ARG A 424 -29.56 13.44 12.80
C ARG A 424 -28.49 14.48 13.08
N SER A 425 -27.26 14.22 12.64
CA SER A 425 -26.24 15.26 12.69
C SER A 425 -26.64 16.45 11.80
N GLY A 426 -26.16 17.65 12.12
CA GLY A 426 -26.38 18.82 11.25
C GLY A 426 -25.69 18.70 9.89
N LEU A 427 -24.61 17.90 9.81
CA LEU A 427 -23.81 17.73 8.60
C LEU A 427 -24.54 16.93 7.52
N GLY A 428 -25.20 15.83 7.88
CA GLY A 428 -25.89 14.96 6.92
C GLY A 428 -26.92 15.69 6.04
N PRO A 429 -27.95 16.34 6.64
CA PRO A 429 -28.94 17.13 5.90
C PRO A 429 -28.33 18.28 5.09
N ARG A 430 -27.25 18.89 5.60
CA ARG A 430 -26.55 19.97 4.89
C ARG A 430 -25.87 19.45 3.62
N VAL A 431 -25.16 18.33 3.71
CA VAL A 431 -24.53 17.68 2.55
C VAL A 431 -25.58 17.21 1.54
N GLU A 432 -26.68 16.62 1.99
CA GLU A 432 -27.79 16.23 1.11
C GLU A 432 -28.36 17.43 0.33
N ALA A 433 -28.50 18.59 0.98
CA ALA A 433 -28.94 19.82 0.33
C ALA A 433 -27.92 20.34 -0.70
N GLU A 434 -26.62 20.31 -0.38
CA GLU A 434 -25.55 20.71 -1.31
C GLU A 434 -25.45 19.77 -2.52
N LEU A 435 -25.62 18.45 -2.33
CA LEU A 435 -25.66 17.48 -3.43
C LEU A 435 -26.85 17.73 -4.36
N ALA A 436 -28.02 18.04 -3.80
CA ALA A 436 -29.21 18.40 -4.56
C ALA A 436 -29.00 19.69 -5.37
N GLU A 437 -28.40 20.73 -4.77
CA GLU A 437 -28.06 21.99 -5.44
C GLU A 437 -27.09 21.76 -6.61
N LEU A 438 -26.09 20.90 -6.44
CA LEU A 438 -25.06 20.59 -7.44
C LEU A 438 -25.49 19.52 -8.45
N ARG A 439 -26.71 18.98 -8.33
CA ARG A 439 -27.28 17.92 -9.19
C ARG A 439 -26.43 16.64 -9.20
N LEU A 440 -25.91 16.28 -8.04
CA LEU A 440 -25.12 15.06 -7.82
C LEU A 440 -26.02 13.93 -7.22
N PRO A 441 -25.66 12.64 -7.40
CA PRO A 441 -26.40 11.52 -6.82
C PRO A 441 -26.56 11.66 -5.29
N GLY A 442 -27.75 11.38 -4.78
CA GLY A 442 -28.07 11.55 -3.36
C GLY A 442 -28.92 10.41 -2.82
N PRO A 443 -29.51 10.51 -1.62
CA PRO A 443 -30.30 9.43 -1.04
C PRO A 443 -31.51 9.00 -1.90
N LYS A 444 -32.03 9.92 -2.73
CA LYS A 444 -33.15 9.67 -3.66
C LYS A 444 -32.72 9.06 -5.01
N ASP A 445 -31.44 9.18 -5.36
CA ASP A 445 -30.87 8.67 -6.61
C ASP A 445 -29.48 8.09 -6.32
N PRO A 446 -29.42 6.85 -5.81
CA PRO A 446 -28.20 6.30 -5.25
C PRO A 446 -27.33 5.52 -6.25
N ALA A 447 -27.81 5.38 -7.49
CA ALA A 447 -27.11 4.62 -8.52
C ALA A 447 -25.71 5.18 -8.76
N SER A 448 -24.76 4.30 -9.07
CA SER A 448 -23.41 4.71 -9.39
C SER A 448 -23.40 5.56 -10.67
N ARG A 449 -22.68 6.68 -10.64
CA ARG A 449 -22.59 7.61 -11.76
C ARG A 449 -21.16 8.08 -11.96
N GLU A 450 -20.66 7.94 -13.18
CA GLU A 450 -19.39 8.56 -13.58
C GLU A 450 -19.62 9.99 -14.06
N VAL A 451 -18.78 10.92 -13.61
CA VAL A 451 -18.84 12.34 -13.93
C VAL A 451 -17.44 12.81 -14.33
N ARG A 452 -17.35 13.53 -15.46
CA ARG A 452 -16.16 14.26 -15.88
C ARG A 452 -16.36 15.74 -15.58
N LEU A 453 -15.40 16.37 -14.91
CA LEU A 453 -15.46 17.75 -14.46
C LEU A 453 -14.34 18.56 -15.13
N ASP A 454 -14.62 19.83 -15.41
CA ASP A 454 -13.64 20.82 -15.87
C ASP A 454 -13.64 22.03 -14.91
N PRO A 455 -12.98 21.91 -13.74
CA PRO A 455 -13.08 22.89 -12.65
C PRO A 455 -12.53 24.28 -13.00
N LEU A 456 -11.63 24.36 -13.98
CA LEU A 456 -11.00 25.62 -14.40
C LEU A 456 -11.87 26.40 -15.38
N ARG A 457 -12.78 25.73 -16.12
CA ARG A 457 -13.65 26.37 -17.11
C ARG A 457 -15.08 26.58 -16.64
N SER A 458 -15.56 25.78 -15.69
CA SER A 458 -16.97 25.75 -15.26
C SER A 458 -17.11 26.00 -13.76
N ASP A 459 -17.76 27.10 -13.38
CA ASP A 459 -18.04 27.44 -11.97
C ASP A 459 -18.84 26.34 -11.26
N LEU A 460 -19.76 25.68 -11.98
CA LEU A 460 -20.55 24.57 -11.43
C LEU A 460 -19.67 23.35 -11.17
N ASP A 461 -18.79 23.01 -12.11
CA ASP A 461 -17.89 21.87 -11.95
C ASP A 461 -16.80 22.14 -10.91
N ARG A 462 -16.40 23.41 -10.74
CA ARG A 462 -15.57 23.83 -9.60
C ARG A 462 -16.25 23.56 -8.27
N ARG A 463 -17.53 23.96 -8.11
CA ARG A 463 -18.28 23.69 -6.86
C ARG A 463 -18.48 22.20 -6.61
N ARG A 464 -18.69 21.41 -7.67
CA ARG A 464 -18.75 19.93 -7.58
C ARG A 464 -17.43 19.35 -7.11
N GLU A 465 -16.33 19.70 -7.77
CA GLU A 465 -14.98 19.25 -7.39
C GLU A 465 -14.68 19.58 -5.92
N VAL A 466 -14.95 20.81 -5.49
CA VAL A 466 -14.75 21.24 -4.08
C VAL A 466 -15.54 20.37 -3.10
N LEU A 467 -16.83 20.11 -3.37
CA LEU A 467 -17.63 19.24 -2.48
C LEU A 467 -17.09 17.81 -2.46
N LEU A 468 -16.71 17.26 -3.61
CA LEU A 468 -16.16 15.91 -3.71
C LEU A 468 -14.84 15.79 -2.93
N GLN A 469 -13.95 16.78 -3.06
CA GLN A 469 -12.69 16.85 -2.31
C GLN A 469 -12.93 16.95 -0.81
N ARG A 470 -13.89 17.79 -0.36
CA ARG A 470 -14.27 17.90 1.06
C ARG A 470 -14.80 16.58 1.62
N LEU A 471 -15.67 15.89 0.88
CA LEU A 471 -16.21 14.59 1.28
C LEU A 471 -15.14 13.49 1.27
N ALA A 472 -14.20 13.53 0.32
CA ALA A 472 -13.05 12.62 0.28
C ALA A 472 -12.11 12.81 1.47
N VAL A 473 -11.78 14.06 1.83
CA VAL A 473 -10.99 14.39 3.03
C VAL A 473 -11.69 13.97 4.32
N CYS A 474 -13.02 14.10 4.39
CA CYS A 474 -13.82 13.58 5.51
C CYS A 474 -13.87 12.05 5.53
N GLY A 475 -13.39 11.37 4.49
CA GLY A 475 -13.45 9.93 4.35
C GLY A 475 -14.87 9.41 4.15
N ALA A 476 -15.81 10.22 3.66
CA ALA A 476 -17.24 9.87 3.55
C ALA A 476 -17.55 8.78 2.50
N ALA A 477 -16.55 8.32 1.74
CA ALA A 477 -16.66 7.24 0.74
C ALA A 477 -17.78 7.46 -0.31
N TYR A 478 -18.04 8.72 -0.66
CA TYR A 478 -19.07 9.10 -1.63
C TYR A 478 -18.58 9.10 -3.09
N GLY A 479 -17.30 9.44 -3.30
CA GLY A 479 -16.72 9.56 -4.63
C GLY A 479 -15.30 9.00 -4.69
N GLU A 480 -15.01 8.28 -5.77
CA GLU A 480 -13.69 7.73 -6.10
C GLU A 480 -13.12 8.49 -7.32
N PRO A 481 -11.90 9.06 -7.24
CA PRO A 481 -11.27 9.69 -8.40
C PRO A 481 -10.81 8.62 -9.39
N LEU A 482 -11.00 8.88 -10.69
CA LEU A 482 -10.56 8.01 -11.78
C LEU A 482 -9.43 8.67 -12.56
N GLU A 483 -8.40 7.91 -12.90
CA GLU A 483 -7.28 8.38 -13.70
C GLU A 483 -7.73 8.83 -15.10
N VAL A 484 -7.18 9.95 -15.56
CA VAL A 484 -7.45 10.50 -16.89
C VAL A 484 -6.14 10.51 -17.67
N ALA A 485 -6.00 9.58 -18.61
CA ALA A 485 -4.88 9.62 -19.56
C ALA A 485 -4.92 10.92 -20.36
N ALA A 486 -3.83 11.69 -20.30
CA ALA A 486 -3.66 12.84 -21.17
C ALA A 486 -3.25 12.39 -22.58
N THR A 487 -3.69 13.12 -23.59
CA THR A 487 -3.22 12.92 -24.97
C THR A 487 -1.91 13.71 -25.15
N GLY A 488 -0.77 13.03 -25.21
CA GLY A 488 0.57 13.63 -25.34
C GLY A 488 1.21 14.05 -24.01
N ASP A 489 2.23 14.92 -24.06
CA ASP A 489 3.01 15.39 -22.89
C ASP A 489 2.28 16.45 -22.02
N GLY A 490 0.98 16.65 -22.20
CA GLY A 490 0.20 17.65 -21.47
C GLY A 490 -0.40 17.11 -20.17
N THR A 491 -0.53 17.94 -19.13
CA THR A 491 -1.29 17.58 -17.91
C THR A 491 -2.80 17.57 -18.19
N ALA A 492 -3.52 16.51 -17.75
CA ALA A 492 -4.98 16.45 -17.87
C ALA A 492 -5.63 17.57 -17.02
N LEU A 493 -6.24 18.56 -17.69
CA LEU A 493 -6.87 19.72 -17.03
C LEU A 493 -8.25 19.42 -16.42
N GLY A 494 -8.85 18.26 -16.74
CA GLY A 494 -10.14 17.82 -16.22
C GLY A 494 -10.02 16.61 -15.31
N THR A 495 -10.91 16.50 -14.33
CA THR A 495 -10.99 15.38 -13.39
C THR A 495 -12.12 14.42 -13.77
N LYS A 496 -11.99 13.14 -13.40
CA LYS A 496 -13.06 12.14 -13.56
C LYS A 496 -13.33 11.49 -12.21
N TRP A 497 -14.60 11.29 -11.88
CA TRP A 497 -15.04 10.73 -10.61
C TRP A 497 -16.11 9.65 -10.84
N ARG A 498 -16.12 8.63 -10.00
CA ARG A 498 -17.23 7.68 -9.82
C ARG A 498 -17.92 7.97 -8.51
N LEU A 499 -19.20 8.33 -8.56
CA LEU A 499 -20.00 8.76 -7.40
C LEU A 499 -21.01 7.68 -7.05
N THR A 500 -21.18 7.34 -5.77
CA THR A 500 -22.17 6.35 -5.32
C THR A 500 -22.68 6.68 -3.92
N TRP A 501 -24.00 6.66 -3.73
CA TRP A 501 -24.61 6.89 -2.41
C TRP A 501 -24.95 5.57 -1.73
N THR A 502 -24.05 5.12 -0.85
CA THR A 502 -24.20 3.92 0.00
C THR A 502 -24.58 4.31 1.43
N PRO A 503 -25.09 3.40 2.27
CA PRO A 503 -25.33 3.64 3.70
C PRO A 503 -24.09 3.98 4.52
N SER A 504 -22.87 3.69 4.03
CA SER A 504 -21.66 4.15 4.70
C SER A 504 -21.49 5.67 4.61
N VAL A 505 -22.03 6.33 3.59
CA VAL A 505 -21.93 7.78 3.43
C VAL A 505 -22.60 8.51 4.61
N PRO A 506 -23.92 8.35 4.89
CA PRO A 506 -24.55 9.04 6.01
C PRO A 506 -23.95 8.65 7.37
N ALA A 507 -23.57 7.38 7.58
CA ALA A 507 -22.93 6.96 8.82
C ALA A 507 -21.59 7.68 9.06
N ARG A 508 -20.75 7.80 8.01
CA ARG A 508 -19.48 8.52 8.09
C ARG A 508 -19.67 10.02 8.22
N LEU A 509 -20.72 10.59 7.63
CA LEU A 509 -21.08 11.99 7.85
C LEU A 509 -21.41 12.25 9.33
N ASP A 510 -22.17 11.36 9.97
CA ASP A 510 -22.47 11.51 11.41
C ASP A 510 -21.22 11.40 12.29
N LEU A 511 -20.27 10.51 11.95
CA LEU A 511 -18.98 10.41 12.65
C LEU A 511 -18.16 11.70 12.55
N VAL A 512 -18.13 12.33 11.37
CA VAL A 512 -17.33 13.53 11.12
C VAL A 512 -18.06 14.80 11.56
N ALA A 513 -19.37 14.74 11.83
CA ALA A 513 -20.16 15.90 12.24
C ALA A 513 -19.68 16.56 13.54
N VAL A 514 -18.97 15.83 14.41
CA VAL A 514 -18.31 16.40 15.59
C VAL A 514 -17.29 17.50 15.22
N ARG A 515 -16.78 17.47 13.98
CA ARG A 515 -15.79 18.40 13.45
C ARG A 515 -16.43 19.57 12.69
N GLY A 516 -17.75 19.57 12.47
CA GLY A 516 -18.45 20.65 11.76
C GLY A 516 -19.84 20.27 11.27
N VAL A 517 -20.70 21.28 11.10
CA VAL A 517 -22.09 21.10 10.61
C VAL A 517 -22.23 21.37 9.10
N THR A 518 -21.15 21.75 8.42
CA THR A 518 -21.06 21.89 6.96
C THR A 518 -19.87 21.08 6.42
N ALA A 519 -19.90 20.69 5.14
CA ALA A 519 -18.81 19.94 4.52
C ALA A 519 -17.46 20.68 4.62
N ALA A 520 -17.47 22.01 4.53
CA ALA A 520 -16.30 22.85 4.70
C ALA A 520 -15.74 22.78 6.13
N GLN A 521 -16.59 22.94 7.15
CA GLN A 521 -16.16 22.85 8.56
C GLN A 521 -15.66 21.45 8.91
N ALA A 522 -16.37 20.42 8.46
CA ALA A 522 -16.00 19.01 8.66
C ALA A 522 -14.63 18.67 8.04
N ALA A 523 -14.38 19.13 6.80
CA ALA A 523 -13.09 18.96 6.14
C ALA A 523 -11.99 19.75 6.85
N ALA A 524 -12.23 21.01 7.22
CA ALA A 524 -11.27 21.83 7.96
C ALA A 524 -10.92 21.23 9.32
N GLY A 525 -11.92 20.77 10.09
CA GLY A 525 -11.72 20.11 11.37
C GLY A 525 -10.97 18.79 11.23
N THR A 526 -11.22 18.03 10.14
CA THR A 526 -10.46 16.80 9.84
C THR A 526 -9.00 17.10 9.53
N LEU A 527 -8.72 18.07 8.66
CA LEU A 527 -7.33 18.44 8.33
C LEU A 527 -6.58 19.04 9.54
N ARG A 528 -7.25 19.81 10.41
CA ARG A 528 -6.68 20.30 11.67
C ARG A 528 -6.41 19.18 12.67
N GLU A 529 -7.27 18.17 12.73
CA GLU A 529 -7.04 16.98 13.56
C GLU A 529 -5.82 16.20 13.05
N THR A 530 -5.72 15.97 11.74
CA THR A 530 -4.53 15.35 11.14
C THR A 530 -3.26 16.16 11.43
N ALA A 531 -3.33 17.49 11.35
CA ALA A 531 -2.25 18.40 11.73
C ALA A 531 -1.81 18.19 13.19
N ARG A 532 -2.79 18.18 14.11
CA ARG A 532 -2.55 18.08 15.55
C ARG A 532 -1.95 16.73 15.92
N ARG A 533 -2.37 15.65 15.27
CA ARG A 533 -1.78 14.31 15.46
C ARG A 533 -0.33 14.29 15.00
N ALA A 534 -0.06 14.78 13.78
CA ALA A 534 1.32 14.91 13.31
C ALA A 534 2.17 15.77 14.25
N ALA A 535 1.63 16.87 14.78
CA ALA A 535 2.32 17.69 15.78
C ALA A 535 2.57 16.95 17.12
N ALA A 536 1.60 16.15 17.59
CA ALA A 536 1.75 15.34 18.79
C ALA A 536 2.78 14.20 18.62
N ASP A 537 2.90 13.68 17.40
CA ASP A 537 3.90 12.68 16.99
C ASP A 537 5.29 13.31 16.72
N GLY A 538 5.48 14.58 17.10
CA GLY A 538 6.75 15.32 17.10
C GLY A 538 6.81 16.51 16.12
N GLY A 539 5.82 16.69 15.23
CA GLY A 539 5.82 17.68 14.13
C GLY A 539 5.44 17.07 12.75
N PRO A 540 5.03 17.87 11.75
CA PRO A 540 4.68 17.33 10.44
C PRO A 540 5.91 17.10 9.54
N THR A 541 5.92 16.01 8.77
CA THR A 541 6.93 15.77 7.72
C THR A 541 6.69 16.69 6.50
N PRO A 542 7.70 16.97 5.65
CA PRO A 542 7.52 17.73 4.41
C PRO A 542 6.38 17.18 3.52
N ALA A 543 6.34 15.87 3.32
CA ALA A 543 5.26 15.19 2.59
C ALA A 543 3.88 15.42 3.23
N GLN A 544 3.78 15.40 4.57
CA GLN A 544 2.52 15.68 5.28
C GLN A 544 2.08 17.15 5.15
N ILE A 545 3.03 18.10 5.18
CA ILE A 545 2.76 19.52 4.93
C ILE A 545 2.23 19.71 3.51
N LEU A 546 2.88 19.10 2.51
CA LEU A 546 2.47 19.19 1.11
C LEU A 546 1.10 18.57 0.86
N THR A 547 0.87 17.38 1.42
CA THR A 547 -0.44 16.71 1.34
C THR A 547 -1.52 17.56 2.01
N GLY A 548 -1.24 18.12 3.19
CA GLY A 548 -2.15 19.00 3.93
C GLY A 548 -2.45 20.31 3.21
N LEU A 549 -1.44 20.95 2.62
CA LEU A 549 -1.57 22.18 1.84
C LEU A 549 -2.38 21.93 0.57
N ALA A 550 -2.07 20.87 -0.18
CA ALA A 550 -2.81 20.48 -1.38
C ALA A 550 -4.27 20.14 -1.06
N ALA A 551 -4.52 19.39 0.02
CA ALA A 551 -5.88 19.06 0.46
C ALA A 551 -6.67 20.31 0.88
N ALA A 552 -6.05 21.23 1.63
CA ALA A 552 -6.66 22.50 2.03
C ALA A 552 -7.02 23.36 0.82
N ALA A 553 -6.12 23.44 -0.18
CA ALA A 553 -6.34 24.18 -1.42
C ALA A 553 -7.47 23.57 -2.27
N ARG A 554 -7.47 22.25 -2.48
CA ARG A 554 -8.53 21.53 -3.22
C ARG A 554 -9.89 21.60 -2.52
N CYS A 555 -9.90 21.64 -1.20
CA CYS A 555 -11.12 21.76 -0.39
C CYS A 555 -11.62 23.20 -0.24
N ASP A 556 -10.98 24.19 -0.88
CA ASP A 556 -11.40 25.59 -0.82
C ASP A 556 -11.45 26.12 0.64
N LEU A 557 -10.33 25.99 1.35
CA LEU A 557 -10.16 26.36 2.77
C LEU A 557 -9.06 27.42 2.95
N PRO A 558 -9.31 28.70 2.63
CA PRO A 558 -8.26 29.74 2.53
C PRO A 558 -7.52 29.99 3.85
N GLU A 559 -8.20 29.97 4.99
CA GLU A 559 -7.56 30.12 6.31
C GLU A 559 -6.53 29.02 6.57
N LEU A 560 -6.89 27.77 6.24
CA LEU A 560 -6.01 26.63 6.45
C LEU A 560 -4.86 26.63 5.44
N VAL A 561 -5.09 27.05 4.20
CA VAL A 561 -4.02 27.28 3.22
C VAL A 561 -3.00 28.29 3.75
N GLY A 562 -3.46 29.40 4.36
CA GLY A 562 -2.57 30.38 4.99
C GLY A 562 -1.68 29.75 6.08
N VAL A 563 -2.28 29.05 7.04
CA VAL A 563 -1.55 28.35 8.12
C VAL A 563 -0.54 27.34 7.55
N ARG A 564 -0.94 26.56 6.53
CA ARG A 564 -0.05 25.58 5.91
C ARG A 564 1.08 26.21 5.09
N LEU A 565 0.85 27.37 4.47
CA LEU A 565 1.91 28.12 3.79
C LEU A 565 2.94 28.67 4.78
N GLU A 566 2.51 29.11 5.97
CA GLU A 566 3.43 29.55 7.03
C GLU A 566 4.28 28.37 7.54
N GLU A 567 3.66 27.23 7.86
CA GLU A 567 4.38 26.01 8.24
C GLU A 567 5.36 25.56 7.12
N ALA A 568 4.91 25.59 5.87
CA ALA A 568 5.73 25.26 4.71
C ALA A 568 6.93 26.21 4.56
N ALA A 569 6.75 27.50 4.82
CA ALA A 569 7.80 28.52 4.73
C ALA A 569 8.87 28.40 5.82
N GLU A 570 8.52 27.79 6.95
CA GLU A 570 9.44 27.52 8.06
C GLU A 570 10.22 26.21 7.84
N ILE A 571 9.50 25.14 7.49
CA ILE A 571 10.02 23.76 7.52
C ILE A 571 10.67 23.36 6.18
N LEU A 572 9.97 23.53 5.05
CA LEU A 572 10.42 22.99 3.75
C LEU A 572 11.82 23.47 3.31
N PRO A 573 12.20 24.76 3.43
CA PRO A 573 13.53 25.21 3.01
C PRO A 573 14.70 24.57 3.78
N GLN A 574 14.41 23.92 4.90
CA GLN A 574 15.38 23.36 5.84
C GLN A 574 15.35 21.84 5.93
N THR A 575 14.32 21.17 5.42
CA THR A 575 14.14 19.73 5.67
C THR A 575 13.71 18.95 4.44
N ALA A 576 13.15 19.60 3.42
CA ALA A 576 12.65 18.92 2.23
C ALA A 576 13.80 18.47 1.31
N THR A 577 13.64 17.27 0.75
CA THR A 577 14.50 16.72 -0.30
C THR A 577 14.33 17.48 -1.62
N LEU A 578 15.22 17.28 -2.61
CA LEU A 578 15.07 17.94 -3.91
C LEU A 578 13.74 17.59 -4.61
N PRO A 579 13.31 16.32 -4.69
CA PRO A 579 12.00 15.97 -5.27
C PRO A 579 10.83 16.64 -4.54
N GLU A 580 10.85 16.68 -3.19
CA GLU A 580 9.81 17.34 -2.40
C GLU A 580 9.79 18.85 -2.62
N LEU A 581 10.96 19.50 -2.73
CA LEU A 581 11.05 20.92 -3.06
C LEU A 581 10.45 21.20 -4.45
N LEU A 582 10.70 20.35 -5.44
CA LEU A 582 10.10 20.51 -6.77
C LEU A 582 8.58 20.30 -6.76
N ALA A 583 8.09 19.28 -6.06
CA ALA A 583 6.65 19.08 -5.86
C ALA A 583 6.00 20.26 -5.12
N SER A 584 6.72 20.86 -4.18
CA SER A 584 6.32 22.09 -3.49
C SER A 584 6.21 23.25 -4.48
N LEU A 585 7.21 23.43 -5.35
CA LEU A 585 7.22 24.49 -6.37
C LEU A 585 6.03 24.33 -7.31
N ASP A 586 5.72 23.12 -7.78
CA ASP A 586 4.53 22.85 -8.62
C ASP A 586 3.22 23.23 -7.93
N LEU A 587 3.08 22.85 -6.67
CA LEU A 587 1.90 23.19 -5.87
C LEU A 587 1.76 24.71 -5.67
N LEU A 588 2.85 25.39 -5.31
CA LEU A 588 2.87 26.84 -5.08
C LEU A 588 2.64 27.63 -6.37
N GLU A 589 3.18 27.15 -7.50
CA GLU A 589 2.92 27.72 -8.81
C GLU A 589 1.45 27.56 -9.21
N GLY A 590 0.86 26.38 -8.98
CA GLY A 590 -0.58 26.17 -9.17
C GLY A 590 -1.43 27.10 -8.29
N LEU A 591 -1.02 27.32 -7.04
CA LEU A 591 -1.66 28.29 -6.13
C LEU A 591 -1.53 29.72 -6.66
N ALA A 592 -0.33 30.16 -7.04
CA ALA A 592 -0.06 31.50 -7.55
C ALA A 592 -0.82 31.78 -8.86
N ARG A 593 -0.94 30.79 -9.75
CA ARG A 593 -1.70 30.88 -11.01
C ARG A 593 -3.21 30.73 -10.84
N GLY A 594 -3.70 30.46 -9.62
CA GLY A 594 -5.13 30.31 -9.35
C GLY A 594 -5.75 29.03 -9.91
N HIS A 595 -4.95 27.96 -10.06
CA HIS A 595 -5.44 26.64 -10.49
C HIS A 595 -6.26 25.94 -9.39
N PHE A 596 -6.23 26.45 -8.16
CA PHE A 596 -7.02 25.95 -7.03
C PHE A 596 -8.18 26.90 -6.69
N PRO A 597 -9.32 26.36 -6.20
CA PRO A 597 -10.46 27.15 -5.76
C PRO A 597 -10.12 28.21 -4.71
N SER A 598 -10.76 29.38 -4.83
CA SER A 598 -10.71 30.58 -3.96
C SER A 598 -9.35 30.85 -3.29
N THR A 599 -8.28 30.87 -4.08
CA THR A 599 -6.98 31.34 -3.65
C THR A 599 -7.02 32.86 -3.41
N ALA A 600 -7.07 33.27 -2.14
CA ALA A 600 -7.01 34.67 -1.74
C ALA A 600 -5.77 35.35 -2.33
N GLU A 601 -5.84 36.66 -2.60
CA GLU A 601 -4.72 37.43 -3.14
C GLU A 601 -3.48 37.34 -2.24
N ASP A 602 -3.68 37.39 -0.92
CA ASP A 602 -2.62 37.22 0.08
C ASP A 602 -1.97 35.83 -0.01
N SER A 603 -2.76 34.76 -0.18
CA SER A 603 -2.23 33.40 -0.33
C SER A 603 -1.47 33.23 -1.64
N ARG A 604 -1.90 33.87 -2.73
CA ARG A 604 -1.17 33.88 -4.01
C ARG A 604 0.15 34.60 -3.89
N ALA A 605 0.17 35.75 -3.22
CA ALA A 605 1.39 36.51 -2.94
C ALA A 605 2.35 35.73 -2.03
N ALA A 606 1.85 35.10 -0.97
CA ALA A 606 2.64 34.26 -0.06
C ALA A 606 3.22 33.03 -0.78
N ALA A 607 2.43 32.36 -1.62
CA ALA A 607 2.89 31.24 -2.42
C ALA A 607 4.01 31.67 -3.39
N ALA A 608 3.82 32.77 -4.12
CA ALA A 608 4.85 33.31 -5.02
C ALA A 608 6.15 33.70 -4.29
N ALA A 609 6.05 34.31 -3.11
CA ALA A 609 7.22 34.65 -2.28
C ALA A 609 7.95 33.39 -1.78
N LEU A 610 7.21 32.35 -1.40
CA LEU A 610 7.78 31.08 -0.96
C LEU A 610 8.47 30.32 -2.10
N THR A 611 7.94 30.38 -3.33
CA THR A 611 8.56 29.78 -4.53
C THR A 611 10.02 30.20 -4.67
N GLY A 612 10.34 31.50 -4.54
CA GLY A 612 11.72 31.99 -4.61
C GLY A 612 12.63 31.40 -3.52
N ARG A 613 12.14 31.33 -2.27
CA ARG A 613 12.90 30.76 -1.15
C ARG A 613 13.16 29.25 -1.29
N LEU A 614 12.18 28.49 -1.79
CA LEU A 614 12.33 27.04 -2.00
C LEU A 614 13.26 26.73 -3.16
N LEU A 615 13.25 27.56 -4.20
CA LEU A 615 14.18 27.43 -5.32
C LEU A 615 15.64 27.65 -4.88
N GLU A 616 15.91 28.65 -4.03
CA GLU A 616 17.24 28.83 -3.41
C GLU A 616 17.63 27.64 -2.52
N ALA A 617 16.67 27.06 -1.80
CA ALA A 617 16.90 25.85 -1.01
C ALA A 617 17.26 24.64 -1.89
N ALA A 618 16.61 24.49 -3.05
CA ALA A 618 16.88 23.43 -4.02
C ALA A 618 18.29 23.53 -4.62
N VAL A 619 18.75 24.73 -4.98
CA VAL A 619 20.14 24.92 -5.48
C VAL A 619 21.16 24.60 -4.38
N ARG A 620 20.85 24.93 -3.12
CA ARG A 620 21.72 24.67 -1.97
C ARG A 620 21.81 23.19 -1.57
N SER A 621 20.86 22.34 -1.97
CA SER A 621 20.87 20.91 -1.67
C SER A 621 21.67 20.07 -2.68
N LEU A 622 22.00 20.62 -3.86
CA LEU A 622 22.70 19.90 -4.94
C LEU A 622 23.98 19.14 -4.53
N PRO A 623 24.87 19.66 -3.68
CA PRO A 623 26.06 18.92 -3.27
C PRO A 623 25.76 17.61 -2.52
N GLY A 624 24.58 17.50 -1.89
CA GLY A 624 24.14 16.28 -1.19
C GLY A 624 23.81 15.11 -2.13
N LEU A 625 23.69 15.38 -3.43
CA LEU A 625 23.42 14.37 -4.45
C LEU A 625 24.69 13.69 -4.97
N ALA A 626 25.88 14.07 -4.50
CA ALA A 626 27.14 13.56 -5.01
C ALA A 626 27.23 12.02 -4.97
N GLY A 627 26.74 11.37 -3.90
CA GLY A 627 26.66 9.91 -3.80
C GLY A 627 25.30 9.30 -4.18
N SER A 628 24.41 10.02 -4.89
CA SER A 628 23.10 9.46 -5.25
C SER A 628 23.19 8.52 -6.46
N GLU A 629 22.56 7.35 -6.34
CA GLU A 629 22.35 6.38 -7.43
C GLU A 629 20.85 6.25 -7.77
N ASP A 630 20.01 7.15 -7.24
CA ASP A 630 18.57 7.17 -7.53
C ASP A 630 18.28 7.92 -8.82
N HIS A 631 17.49 7.29 -9.69
CA HIS A 631 17.02 7.88 -10.93
C HIS A 631 16.05 9.05 -10.67
N ALA A 632 15.33 9.06 -9.54
CA ALA A 632 14.46 10.17 -9.16
C ALA A 632 15.25 11.47 -8.93
N ASP A 633 16.42 11.39 -8.30
CA ASP A 633 17.31 12.54 -8.06
C ASP A 633 17.92 13.06 -9.37
N ALA A 634 18.33 12.16 -10.27
CA ALA A 634 18.82 12.53 -11.60
C ALA A 634 17.74 13.29 -12.41
N ARG A 635 16.48 12.84 -12.36
CA ARG A 635 15.35 13.56 -13.00
C ARG A 635 15.04 14.88 -12.29
N ALA A 636 15.12 14.92 -10.96
CA ALA A 636 14.88 16.13 -10.18
C ALA A 636 15.92 17.22 -10.51
N LEU A 637 17.19 16.85 -10.72
CA LEU A 637 18.22 17.79 -11.16
C LEU A 637 17.86 18.49 -12.49
N VAL A 638 17.22 17.76 -13.39
CA VAL A 638 16.81 18.24 -14.73
C VAL A 638 15.58 19.13 -14.62
N ALA A 639 14.60 18.71 -13.84
CA ALA A 639 13.41 19.50 -13.56
C ALA A 639 13.73 20.79 -12.78
N LEU A 640 14.82 20.81 -12.01
CA LEU A 640 15.35 22.05 -11.43
C LEU A 640 16.00 22.94 -12.50
N ALA A 641 16.75 22.35 -13.45
CA ALA A 641 17.42 23.09 -14.53
C ALA A 641 16.44 23.80 -15.46
N ASP A 642 15.35 23.13 -15.87
CA ASP A 642 14.30 23.74 -16.70
C ASP A 642 13.68 24.98 -16.03
N ARG A 643 13.42 24.87 -14.71
CA ARG A 643 12.95 26.00 -13.90
C ARG A 643 14.00 27.10 -13.73
N ALA A 644 15.26 26.72 -13.55
CA ALA A 644 16.38 27.64 -13.35
C ALA A 644 16.74 28.43 -14.62
N ALA A 645 16.63 27.82 -15.80
CA ALA A 645 16.80 28.47 -17.09
C ALA A 645 15.82 29.66 -17.25
N THR A 646 14.56 29.43 -16.85
CA THR A 646 13.50 30.44 -16.89
C THR A 646 13.77 31.62 -15.93
N LEU A 647 14.51 31.38 -14.84
CA LEU A 647 14.71 32.35 -13.74
C LEU A 647 16.14 32.93 -13.66
N HIS A 648 17.05 32.53 -14.55
CA HIS A 648 18.44 33.02 -14.66
C HIS A 648 19.26 32.85 -13.37
N LEU A 649 19.13 31.70 -12.72
CA LEU A 649 19.82 31.40 -11.45
C LEU A 649 21.35 31.18 -11.63
N GLY A 650 22.11 32.25 -11.45
CA GLY A 650 23.36 32.39 -10.67
C GLY A 650 24.55 31.42 -10.83
N LEU A 651 25.76 31.99 -10.70
CA LEU A 651 27.09 31.34 -10.60
C LEU A 651 27.18 30.13 -9.64
N ARG A 652 26.30 30.04 -8.64
CA ARG A 652 26.26 28.95 -7.65
C ARG A 652 25.82 27.62 -8.26
N MET A 653 24.86 27.63 -9.18
CA MET A 653 24.39 26.40 -9.84
C MET A 653 25.47 25.85 -10.76
N ASP A 654 26.14 26.71 -11.52
CA ASP A 654 27.28 26.33 -12.37
C ASP A 654 28.40 25.66 -11.56
N THR A 655 28.80 26.27 -10.44
CA THR A 655 29.84 25.70 -9.56
C THR A 655 29.43 24.34 -9.00
N ALA A 656 28.21 24.20 -8.49
CA ALA A 656 27.72 22.94 -7.94
C ALA A 656 27.62 21.84 -9.01
N LEU A 657 27.16 22.17 -10.22
CA LEU A 657 27.13 21.25 -11.35
C LEU A 657 28.54 20.84 -11.80
N ALA A 658 29.50 21.76 -11.80
CA ALA A 658 30.90 21.47 -12.13
C ALA A 658 31.57 20.52 -11.11
N GLU A 659 31.23 20.64 -9.83
CA GLU A 659 31.72 19.70 -8.81
C GLU A 659 31.10 18.30 -8.99
N LEU A 660 29.81 18.23 -9.34
CA LEU A 660 29.12 16.97 -9.58
C LEU A 660 29.66 16.22 -10.82
N THR A 661 30.06 16.92 -11.89
CA THR A 661 30.63 16.25 -13.08
C THR A 661 31.99 15.59 -12.81
N VAL A 662 32.71 16.00 -11.76
CA VAL A 662 34.05 15.51 -11.43
C VAL A 662 34.04 14.47 -10.33
N SER A 663 33.24 14.68 -9.28
CA SER A 663 33.36 13.95 -8.01
C SER A 663 32.12 13.15 -7.59
N ALA A 664 31.01 13.28 -8.32
CA ALA A 664 29.80 12.54 -8.00
C ALA A 664 29.85 11.08 -8.47
N SER A 665 28.80 10.32 -8.15
CA SER A 665 28.52 9.00 -8.65
C SER A 665 28.45 8.98 -10.19
N PRO A 666 28.75 7.86 -10.86
CA PRO A 666 28.67 7.78 -12.32
C PRO A 666 27.31 8.23 -12.88
N LEU A 667 26.20 7.92 -12.20
CA LEU A 667 24.86 8.38 -12.60
C LEU A 667 24.76 9.91 -12.57
N MET A 668 25.13 10.54 -11.46
CA MET A 668 25.02 11.98 -11.27
C MET A 668 26.03 12.77 -12.10
N GLN A 669 27.21 12.21 -12.39
CA GLN A 669 28.16 12.77 -13.36
C GLN A 669 27.52 12.92 -14.75
N GLY A 670 26.80 11.89 -15.20
CA GLY A 670 26.06 11.90 -16.46
C GLY A 670 24.95 12.96 -16.47
N ALA A 671 24.11 12.96 -15.44
CA ALA A 671 23.01 13.91 -15.31
C ALA A 671 23.49 15.37 -15.24
N ALA A 672 24.51 15.66 -14.42
CA ALA A 672 25.09 17.00 -14.31
C ALA A 672 25.72 17.46 -15.63
N SER A 673 26.41 16.58 -16.37
CA SER A 673 27.01 16.90 -17.67
C SER A 673 25.95 17.25 -18.71
N ALA A 674 24.83 16.53 -18.72
CA ALA A 674 23.69 16.83 -19.57
C ALA A 674 23.01 18.16 -19.20
N VAL A 675 22.76 18.39 -17.90
CA VAL A 675 22.15 19.64 -17.41
C VAL A 675 22.99 20.87 -17.73
N ARG A 676 24.33 20.79 -17.66
CA ARG A 676 25.22 21.88 -18.07
C ARG A 676 25.05 22.25 -19.55
N VAL A 677 24.77 21.28 -20.42
CA VAL A 677 24.45 21.53 -21.84
C VAL A 677 23.04 22.10 -22.00
N VAL A 678 22.04 21.60 -21.26
CA VAL A 678 20.66 22.15 -21.25
C VAL A 678 20.66 23.64 -20.89
N LEU A 679 21.51 24.03 -19.94
CA LEU A 679 21.65 25.40 -19.46
C LEU A 679 22.60 26.27 -20.31
N ASP A 680 23.10 25.77 -21.45
CA ASP A 680 24.06 26.45 -22.32
C ASP A 680 25.36 26.89 -21.61
N LEU A 681 25.76 26.15 -20.55
CA LEU A 681 27.03 26.37 -19.83
C LEU A 681 28.20 25.66 -20.51
N ASP A 682 27.93 24.52 -21.15
CA ASP A 682 28.89 23.72 -21.92
C ASP A 682 28.36 23.49 -23.35
N PRO A 683 29.23 23.44 -24.39
CA PRO A 683 28.80 23.13 -25.75
C PRO A 683 28.39 21.66 -25.89
N ALA A 684 27.33 21.40 -26.67
CA ALA A 684 26.78 20.05 -26.89
C ALA A 684 27.80 19.04 -27.47
N ALA A 685 28.73 19.50 -28.33
CA ALA A 685 29.77 18.64 -28.90
C ALA A 685 30.72 18.07 -27.83
N GLY A 686 31.04 18.85 -26.80
CA GLY A 686 31.92 18.40 -25.71
C GLY A 686 31.32 17.28 -24.86
N LEU A 687 29.98 17.21 -24.76
CA LEU A 687 29.29 16.10 -24.12
C LEU A 687 29.43 14.80 -24.94
N GLY A 688 29.26 14.89 -26.25
CA GLY A 688 29.42 13.75 -27.17
C GLY A 688 30.83 13.16 -27.13
N GLU A 689 31.87 14.00 -27.14
CA GLU A 689 33.27 13.56 -27.02
C GLU A 689 33.55 12.85 -25.69
N ARG A 690 33.04 13.38 -24.57
CA ARG A 690 33.16 12.73 -23.25
C ARG A 690 32.46 11.38 -23.22
N ALA A 691 31.26 11.28 -23.79
CA ALA A 691 30.51 10.04 -23.87
C ALA A 691 31.24 8.99 -24.73
N ALA A 692 31.82 9.38 -25.87
CA ALA A 692 32.66 8.50 -26.68
C ALA A 692 33.89 8.00 -25.90
N GLY A 693 34.54 8.87 -25.12
CA GLY A 693 35.66 8.48 -24.24
C GLY A 693 35.27 7.50 -23.14
N TRP A 694 34.04 7.56 -22.61
CA TRP A 694 33.54 6.57 -21.66
C TRP A 694 33.37 5.18 -22.30
N ILE A 695 32.92 5.12 -23.56
CA ILE A 695 32.79 3.88 -24.33
C ILE A 695 34.18 3.24 -24.52
N ASP A 696 35.20 4.05 -24.78
CA ASP A 696 36.57 3.58 -24.96
C ASP A 696 37.20 3.01 -23.69
N GLY A 697 36.98 3.67 -22.56
CA GLY A 697 37.46 3.24 -21.26
C GLY A 697 36.77 1.99 -20.70
N ALA A 698 35.65 1.56 -21.28
CA ALA A 698 34.84 0.44 -20.79
C ALA A 698 35.39 -0.95 -21.21
N THR A 699 36.70 -1.18 -21.04
CA THR A 699 37.36 -2.47 -21.32
C THR A 699 37.33 -3.43 -20.15
N THR A 700 37.06 -2.93 -18.94
CA THR A 700 37.01 -3.70 -17.70
C THR A 700 35.56 -3.79 -17.19
N PRO A 701 35.24 -4.78 -16.33
CA PRO A 701 33.94 -4.88 -15.67
C PRO A 701 33.52 -3.56 -14.99
N ASP A 702 34.43 -2.93 -14.22
CA ASP A 702 34.21 -1.63 -13.56
C ASP A 702 33.92 -0.49 -14.56
N GLY A 703 34.66 -0.48 -15.68
CA GLY A 703 34.49 0.50 -16.74
C GLY A 703 33.12 0.38 -17.42
N ARG A 704 32.64 -0.85 -17.66
CA ARG A 704 31.32 -1.12 -18.25
C ARG A 704 30.18 -0.67 -17.35
N ARG A 705 30.25 -0.98 -16.04
CA ARG A 705 29.25 -0.53 -15.06
C ARG A 705 29.17 1.00 -14.97
N SER A 706 30.34 1.65 -14.92
CA SER A 706 30.43 3.12 -14.90
C SER A 706 29.88 3.76 -16.18
N LEU A 707 30.10 3.14 -17.34
CA LEU A 707 29.55 3.57 -18.61
C LEU A 707 28.01 3.53 -18.60
N ALA A 708 27.43 2.40 -18.20
CA ALA A 708 25.98 2.23 -18.13
C ALA A 708 25.33 3.34 -17.28
N ARG A 709 25.83 3.55 -16.05
CA ARG A 709 25.32 4.55 -15.11
C ARG A 709 25.45 5.99 -15.64
N ARG A 710 26.59 6.36 -16.22
CA ARG A 710 26.78 7.68 -16.84
C ARG A 710 25.81 7.91 -18.00
N LEU A 711 25.62 6.91 -18.85
CA LEU A 711 24.66 7.00 -19.95
C LEU A 711 23.23 7.14 -19.45
N CYS A 712 22.81 6.36 -18.44
CA CYS A 712 21.51 6.50 -17.79
C CYS A 712 21.28 7.94 -17.31
N GLY A 713 22.28 8.53 -16.63
CA GLY A 713 22.21 9.90 -16.13
C GLY A 713 22.07 10.93 -17.26
N VAL A 714 22.86 10.81 -18.33
CA VAL A 714 22.76 11.68 -19.51
C VAL A 714 21.38 11.55 -20.17
N LEU A 715 20.89 10.32 -20.36
CA LEU A 715 19.65 10.05 -21.10
C LEU A 715 18.39 10.40 -20.31
N ALA A 716 18.42 10.24 -18.98
CA ALA A 716 17.39 10.74 -18.08
C ALA A 716 17.26 12.28 -18.15
N ALA A 717 18.37 12.97 -18.45
CA ALA A 717 18.46 14.43 -18.45
C ALA A 717 18.29 15.09 -19.82
N ALA A 718 18.78 14.46 -20.88
CA ALA A 718 18.90 15.03 -22.23
C ALA A 718 18.14 14.20 -23.28
N GLY A 719 17.24 13.29 -22.90
CA GLY A 719 16.44 12.51 -23.85
C GLY A 719 15.83 13.33 -25.00
N PRO A 720 15.23 14.51 -24.74
CA PRO A 720 14.75 15.42 -25.78
C PRO A 720 15.86 16.17 -26.55
N LEU A 721 16.97 16.55 -25.89
CA LEU A 721 18.11 17.22 -26.54
C LEU A 721 18.85 16.31 -27.53
N LEU A 722 18.96 15.02 -27.22
CA LEU A 722 19.56 14.02 -28.09
C LEU A 722 18.67 13.76 -29.32
N GLN A 723 17.36 14.01 -29.22
CA GLN A 723 16.44 13.94 -30.36
C GLN A 723 16.50 15.19 -31.25
N SER A 724 16.93 16.35 -30.74
CA SER A 724 16.92 17.63 -31.46
C SER A 724 18.29 18.12 -31.95
N SER A 725 19.40 17.67 -31.35
CA SER A 725 20.77 18.09 -31.70
C SER A 725 21.63 16.91 -32.18
N ALA A 726 21.73 16.77 -33.50
CA ALA A 726 22.59 15.76 -34.13
C ALA A 726 24.07 15.88 -33.69
N ALA A 727 24.54 17.09 -33.37
CA ALA A 727 25.92 17.35 -32.94
C ALA A 727 26.28 16.74 -31.59
N ALA A 728 25.31 16.57 -30.67
CA ALA A 728 25.54 15.93 -29.37
C ALA A 728 25.74 14.41 -29.49
N LEU A 729 25.11 13.79 -30.50
CA LEU A 729 25.15 12.36 -30.74
C LEU A 729 26.26 11.95 -31.70
N SER A 730 26.66 12.78 -32.68
CA SER A 730 27.63 12.40 -33.71
C SER A 730 28.90 11.69 -33.19
N PRO A 731 29.60 12.18 -32.14
CA PRO A 731 30.79 11.48 -31.63
C PRO A 731 30.48 10.09 -31.06
N VAL A 732 29.31 9.90 -30.44
CA VAL A 732 28.85 8.60 -29.92
C VAL A 732 28.44 7.68 -31.07
N LEU A 733 27.75 8.22 -32.07
CA LEU A 733 27.33 7.49 -33.27
C LEU A 733 28.54 6.97 -34.05
N ASP A 734 29.46 7.86 -34.39
CA ASP A 734 30.68 7.51 -35.14
C ASP A 734 31.54 6.51 -34.38
N ARG A 735 31.54 6.59 -33.04
CA ARG A 735 32.30 5.65 -32.23
C ARG A 735 31.69 4.25 -32.21
N ILE A 736 30.38 4.13 -32.02
CA ILE A 736 29.68 2.82 -32.03
C ILE A 736 29.80 2.15 -33.41
N ASP A 737 29.74 2.93 -34.49
CA ASP A 737 29.89 2.43 -35.85
C ASP A 737 31.34 1.97 -36.14
N GLY A 738 32.33 2.59 -35.50
CA GLY A 738 33.75 2.30 -35.69
C GLY A 738 34.33 1.16 -34.83
N LEU A 739 33.62 0.65 -33.83
CA LEU A 739 34.10 -0.44 -32.96
C LEU A 739 34.29 -1.76 -33.72
N ALA A 740 35.22 -2.61 -33.28
CA ALA A 740 35.28 -3.99 -33.76
C ALA A 740 34.11 -4.81 -33.17
N ASP A 741 33.61 -5.83 -33.89
CA ASP A 741 32.42 -6.57 -33.46
C ASP A 741 32.55 -7.20 -32.07
N LYS A 742 33.72 -7.79 -31.75
CA LYS A 742 33.99 -8.33 -30.41
C LYS A 742 33.98 -7.23 -29.34
N GLU A 743 34.64 -6.11 -29.61
CA GLU A 743 34.70 -4.97 -28.69
C GLU A 743 33.32 -4.35 -28.44
N PHE A 744 32.45 -4.35 -29.46
CA PHE A 744 31.06 -3.91 -29.36
C PHE A 744 30.24 -4.91 -28.53
N LEU A 745 30.32 -6.21 -28.82
CA LEU A 745 29.58 -7.26 -28.10
C LEU A 745 29.96 -7.32 -26.62
N ASP A 746 31.23 -7.16 -26.28
CA ASP A 746 31.71 -7.11 -24.89
C ASP A 746 31.12 -5.90 -24.11
N ARG A 747 30.78 -4.80 -24.80
CA ARG A 747 30.20 -3.58 -24.22
C ARG A 747 28.68 -3.48 -24.39
N LEU A 748 28.08 -4.35 -25.20
CA LEU A 748 26.67 -4.29 -25.58
C LEU A 748 25.72 -4.31 -24.37
N PRO A 749 25.91 -5.17 -23.34
CA PRO A 749 25.03 -5.14 -22.17
C PRO A 749 25.02 -3.80 -21.44
N ALA A 750 26.20 -3.20 -21.22
CA ALA A 750 26.34 -1.90 -20.56
C ALA A 750 25.80 -0.73 -21.40
N LEU A 751 26.00 -0.78 -22.72
CA LEU A 751 25.40 0.19 -23.65
C LEU A 751 23.87 0.09 -23.59
N ARG A 752 23.32 -1.12 -23.70
CA ARG A 752 21.89 -1.37 -23.64
C ARG A 752 21.27 -0.92 -22.31
N ALA A 753 21.93 -1.19 -21.18
CA ALA A 753 21.54 -0.70 -19.86
C ALA A 753 21.41 0.83 -19.83
N GLY A 754 22.37 1.55 -20.41
CA GLY A 754 22.35 3.01 -20.52
C GLY A 754 21.09 3.54 -21.21
N PHE A 755 20.68 2.90 -22.32
CA PHE A 755 19.56 3.32 -23.16
C PHE A 755 18.18 2.84 -22.70
N ASP A 756 18.11 1.90 -21.76
CA ASP A 756 16.84 1.37 -21.27
C ASP A 756 16.00 2.38 -20.47
N VAL A 757 16.64 3.45 -19.96
CA VAL A 757 15.94 4.57 -19.29
C VAL A 757 14.95 5.31 -20.21
N LEU A 758 15.09 5.17 -21.54
CA LEU A 758 14.21 5.79 -22.51
C LEU A 758 12.93 4.97 -22.73
N ALA A 759 11.79 5.66 -22.78
CA ALA A 759 10.51 5.06 -23.16
C ALA A 759 10.61 4.36 -24.55
N PRO A 760 9.86 3.27 -24.80
CA PRO A 760 9.92 2.53 -26.06
C PRO A 760 9.76 3.40 -27.30
N ALA A 761 8.81 4.34 -27.26
CA ALA A 761 8.58 5.29 -28.35
C ALA A 761 9.77 6.23 -28.60
N ALA A 762 10.53 6.61 -27.55
CA ALA A 762 11.73 7.42 -27.71
C ALA A 762 12.90 6.60 -28.30
N ARG A 763 13.03 5.32 -27.92
CA ARG A 763 14.00 4.39 -28.53
C ARG A 763 13.70 4.13 -30.00
N ASP A 764 12.43 3.98 -30.38
CA ASP A 764 12.02 3.83 -31.78
C ASP A 764 12.35 5.07 -32.62
N ARG A 765 12.06 6.28 -32.09
CA ARG A 765 12.42 7.54 -32.76
C ARG A 765 13.93 7.68 -32.94
N MET A 766 14.71 7.30 -31.93
CA MET A 766 16.17 7.34 -32.01
C MET A 766 16.70 6.34 -33.06
N LEU A 767 16.15 5.12 -33.10
CA LEU A 767 16.50 4.14 -34.12
C LEU A 767 16.17 4.66 -35.52
N ASP A 768 15.02 5.31 -35.70
CA ASP A 768 14.63 5.91 -36.98
C ASP A 768 15.64 6.97 -37.43
N ALA A 769 15.99 7.92 -36.56
CA ALA A 769 16.97 8.97 -36.87
C ALA A 769 18.36 8.41 -37.24
N VAL A 770 18.83 7.37 -36.53
CA VAL A 770 20.13 6.74 -36.83
C VAL A 770 20.09 5.96 -38.15
N THR A 771 19.00 5.23 -38.43
CA THR A 771 18.87 4.48 -39.69
C THR A 771 18.73 5.38 -40.91
N GLU A 772 18.14 6.57 -40.76
CA GLU A 772 18.09 7.60 -41.79
C GLU A 772 19.50 8.13 -42.11
N ARG A 773 20.30 8.44 -41.07
CA ARG A 773 21.71 8.86 -41.22
C ARG A 773 22.58 7.80 -41.91
N LEU A 774 22.35 6.53 -41.59
CA LEU A 774 23.13 5.39 -42.11
C LEU A 774 22.70 4.95 -43.53
N GLY A 775 21.63 5.54 -44.08
CA GLY A 775 21.13 5.22 -45.43
C GLY A 775 20.50 3.83 -45.56
N ASP A 776 20.09 3.20 -44.46
CA ASP A 776 19.52 1.84 -44.41
C ASP A 776 18.00 1.81 -44.70
N ARG A 777 17.41 2.98 -44.97
CA ARG A 777 16.09 3.13 -45.58
C ARG A 777 16.25 3.40 -47.07
N LEU A 778 15.55 2.62 -47.89
CA LEU A 778 15.14 3.11 -49.21
C LEU A 778 14.30 4.36 -48.95
N ASP A 779 14.80 5.50 -49.38
CA ASP A 779 14.08 6.75 -49.37
C ASP A 779 12.82 6.59 -50.22
N LEU A 780 11.68 6.44 -49.56
CA LEU A 780 10.36 6.44 -50.19
C LEU A 780 9.77 7.86 -50.18
N SER A 781 10.56 8.89 -49.87
CA SER A 781 10.21 10.24 -50.27
C SER A 781 10.56 10.36 -51.75
N LEU A 782 9.52 10.30 -52.60
CA LEU A 782 9.65 10.90 -53.91
C LEU A 782 9.80 12.40 -53.66
N ASP A 783 10.93 12.98 -54.06
CA ASP A 783 11.16 14.42 -54.14
C ASP A 783 10.14 15.07 -55.10
N ALA A 784 8.89 15.16 -54.65
CA ALA A 784 7.83 15.88 -55.32
C ALA A 784 7.88 17.32 -54.81
N PRO A 785 8.07 18.32 -55.68
CA PRO A 785 8.07 19.73 -55.29
C PRO A 785 6.82 20.05 -54.44
N PRO A 786 6.90 20.90 -53.40
CA PRO A 786 5.76 21.23 -52.54
C PRO A 786 4.52 21.72 -53.32
N ALA A 787 4.73 22.35 -54.47
CA ALA A 787 3.67 22.75 -55.39
C ALA A 787 2.91 21.56 -56.00
N LEU A 788 3.60 20.44 -56.28
CA LEU A 788 3.01 19.21 -56.80
C LEU A 788 2.25 18.45 -55.72
N LEU A 789 2.79 18.39 -54.49
CA LEU A 789 2.09 17.82 -53.33
C LEU A 789 0.83 18.61 -52.97
N ALA A 790 0.88 19.95 -53.05
CA ALA A 790 -0.30 20.80 -52.87
C ALA A 790 -1.36 20.56 -53.97
N LEU A 791 -0.91 20.30 -55.20
CA LEU A 791 -1.77 19.95 -56.34
C LEU A 791 -2.46 18.60 -56.13
N TRP A 792 -1.72 17.59 -55.67
CA TRP A 792 -2.26 16.27 -55.34
C TRP A 792 -3.22 16.31 -54.15
N ALA A 793 -2.87 17.03 -53.08
CA ALA A 793 -3.75 17.22 -51.93
C ALA A 793 -5.04 17.97 -52.32
N ALA A 794 -4.97 18.96 -53.22
CA ALA A 794 -6.14 19.64 -53.75
C ALA A 794 -6.98 18.72 -54.65
N ALA A 795 -6.35 17.86 -55.46
CA ALA A 795 -7.02 16.87 -56.30
C ALA A 795 -7.70 15.78 -55.46
N ASP A 796 -7.07 15.29 -54.40
CA ASP A 796 -7.64 14.34 -53.45
C ASP A 796 -8.78 14.95 -52.64
N ALA A 797 -8.65 16.21 -52.21
CA ALA A 797 -9.73 16.92 -51.55
C ALA A 797 -10.93 17.13 -52.49
N ALA A 798 -10.67 17.44 -53.77
CA ALA A 798 -11.70 17.55 -54.79
C ALA A 798 -12.34 16.18 -55.11
N GLY A 799 -11.55 15.10 -55.15
CA GLY A 799 -12.03 13.73 -55.31
C GLY A 799 -12.88 13.27 -54.13
N ALA A 800 -12.44 13.56 -52.91
CA ALA A 800 -13.18 13.29 -51.68
C ALA A 800 -14.49 14.11 -51.60
N ALA A 801 -14.46 15.37 -52.07
CA ALA A 801 -15.67 16.20 -52.16
C ALA A 801 -16.63 15.67 -53.23
N ALA A 802 -16.13 15.22 -54.39
CA ALA A 802 -16.92 14.60 -55.44
C ALA A 802 -17.54 13.25 -55.00
N LEU A 803 -16.78 12.43 -54.27
CA LEU A 803 -17.26 11.19 -53.65
C LEU A 803 -18.33 11.45 -52.58
N LYS A 804 -18.17 12.50 -51.76
CA LYS A 804 -19.18 12.93 -50.80
C LYS A 804 -20.44 13.49 -51.46
N ALA A 805 -20.30 14.15 -52.62
CA ALA A 805 -21.42 14.67 -53.39
C ALA A 805 -22.23 13.59 -54.14
N LEU A 806 -21.67 12.38 -54.29
CA LEU A 806 -22.30 11.28 -55.02
C LEU A 806 -23.16 10.34 -54.14
N GLU A 807 -23.37 10.62 -52.84
CA GLU A 807 -24.26 9.94 -51.87
C GLU A 807 -24.76 8.52 -52.22
N ALA A 808 -23.84 7.60 -52.58
CA ALA A 808 -24.19 6.20 -52.83
C ALA A 808 -22.97 5.28 -52.77
N LEU A 809 -22.29 5.20 -51.63
CA LEU A 809 -21.45 4.04 -51.32
C LEU A 809 -21.71 3.58 -49.87
N PRO A 810 -22.09 2.31 -49.65
CA PRO A 810 -22.50 1.80 -48.35
C PRO A 810 -21.28 1.70 -47.41
N ALA A 811 -21.44 2.22 -46.19
CA ALA A 811 -20.49 2.01 -45.13
C ALA A 811 -20.56 0.55 -44.64
N GLY A 812 -19.43 -0.17 -44.71
CA GLY A 812 -19.24 -1.46 -44.06
C GLY A 812 -18.82 -2.58 -45.01
N GLY A 813 -17.51 -2.81 -45.11
CA GLY A 813 -16.91 -3.98 -45.73
C GLY A 813 -15.55 -4.26 -45.12
N THR A 814 -15.51 -5.28 -44.26
CA THR A 814 -14.34 -5.88 -43.61
C THR A 814 -13.22 -6.18 -44.61
N PRO A 815 -11.94 -5.99 -44.29
CA PRO A 815 -10.86 -6.44 -45.16
C PRO A 815 -10.84 -7.98 -45.25
N PRO A 816 -10.55 -8.57 -46.43
CA PRO A 816 -10.57 -10.00 -46.63
C PRO A 816 -9.44 -10.68 -45.85
N THR A 817 -9.82 -11.72 -45.11
CA THR A 817 -8.95 -12.72 -44.48
C THR A 817 -8.05 -13.39 -45.52
N ALA A 818 -6.76 -13.48 -45.19
CA ALA A 818 -5.77 -14.26 -45.93
C ALA A 818 -6.19 -15.75 -46.01
N PRO A 819 -5.97 -16.44 -47.14
CA PRO A 819 -6.28 -17.86 -47.26
C PRO A 819 -5.23 -18.72 -46.54
N ASP A 820 -5.71 -19.76 -45.86
CA ASP A 820 -4.91 -20.84 -45.25
C ASP A 820 -4.01 -21.54 -46.29
N PRO A 821 -2.83 -22.05 -45.88
CA PRO A 821 -1.98 -22.87 -46.72
C PRO A 821 -2.37 -24.34 -46.58
N ASP A 822 -2.65 -25.01 -47.69
CA ASP A 822 -2.62 -26.48 -47.73
C ASP A 822 -2.37 -26.97 -49.17
N PRO A 823 -2.00 -28.23 -49.39
CA PRO A 823 -0.61 -28.62 -49.59
C PRO A 823 -0.32 -29.08 -51.04
N ASP A 824 0.97 -29.13 -51.36
CA ASP A 824 1.67 -29.90 -52.41
C ASP A 824 0.85 -30.44 -53.62
N PRO A 825 1.32 -30.20 -54.86
CA PRO A 825 1.53 -31.39 -55.69
C PRO A 825 2.76 -31.33 -56.61
N GLY A 826 3.27 -32.54 -56.88
CA GLY A 826 4.37 -32.86 -57.78
C GLY A 826 4.14 -32.64 -59.28
N PRO A 827 4.99 -33.24 -60.13
CA PRO A 827 5.51 -32.60 -61.35
C PRO A 827 4.72 -32.96 -62.62
N GLY A 828 4.68 -32.05 -63.59
CA GLY A 828 4.24 -32.42 -64.95
C GLY A 828 3.97 -31.26 -65.91
N SER A 829 4.72 -31.29 -67.02
CA SER A 829 4.37 -30.83 -68.38
C SER A 829 4.06 -29.35 -68.67
N ALA A 830 5.01 -28.75 -69.40
CA ALA A 830 4.92 -27.82 -70.56
C ALA A 830 3.56 -27.76 -71.31
N PRO A 831 3.20 -26.68 -72.07
CA PRO A 831 4.12 -25.99 -73.00
C PRO A 831 4.03 -24.44 -73.16
N ASP A 832 5.20 -23.92 -73.48
CA ASP A 832 5.58 -22.91 -74.49
C ASP A 832 4.51 -22.01 -75.15
N CYS A 833 4.76 -20.69 -75.14
CA CYS A 833 4.60 -19.79 -76.29
C CYS A 833 5.22 -18.41 -76.01
N GLY A 834 6.41 -18.18 -76.57
CA GLY A 834 6.71 -16.97 -77.35
C GLY A 834 7.28 -15.74 -76.63
N ARG A 835 8.61 -15.60 -76.66
CA ARG A 835 9.27 -14.28 -76.79
C ARG A 835 10.62 -14.41 -77.49
N GLU A 836 10.73 -13.71 -78.61
CA GLU A 836 11.94 -13.47 -79.41
C GLU A 836 12.81 -12.34 -78.80
N PRO A 837 14.06 -12.14 -79.28
CA PRO A 837 15.25 -12.11 -78.42
C PRO A 837 15.90 -10.72 -78.27
N GLU A 838 16.67 -10.52 -77.19
CA GLU A 838 17.70 -9.46 -77.14
C GLU A 838 18.96 -9.93 -76.38
N ALA A 839 20.09 -9.33 -76.77
CA ALA A 839 21.45 -9.85 -76.84
C ALA A 839 22.24 -10.05 -75.50
N PRO A 840 23.41 -10.73 -75.51
CA PRO A 840 24.07 -11.22 -74.30
C PRO A 840 24.92 -10.15 -73.60
N VAL A 841 24.72 -10.03 -72.28
CA VAL A 841 25.59 -9.25 -71.37
C VAL A 841 26.49 -10.25 -70.61
N PRO A 842 27.81 -9.99 -70.47
CA PRO A 842 28.77 -10.96 -69.93
C PRO A 842 28.54 -11.22 -68.43
N PRO A 843 29.04 -12.37 -67.90
CA PRO A 843 28.81 -12.73 -66.51
C PRO A 843 29.51 -11.74 -65.58
N VAL A 844 28.71 -11.00 -64.81
CA VAL A 844 29.18 -10.28 -63.63
C VAL A 844 29.71 -11.32 -62.65
N PRO A 845 30.94 -11.17 -62.11
CA PRO A 845 31.51 -12.14 -61.19
C PRO A 845 30.62 -12.20 -59.94
N ALA A 846 30.31 -13.43 -59.51
CA ALA A 846 29.68 -13.66 -58.22
C ALA A 846 30.50 -12.92 -57.14
N PRO A 847 29.86 -12.14 -56.24
CA PRO A 847 30.57 -11.55 -55.13
C PRO A 847 31.22 -12.68 -54.31
N PRO A 848 32.42 -12.45 -53.77
CA PRO A 848 33.13 -13.47 -53.00
C PRO A 848 32.23 -13.94 -51.85
N ARG A 849 32.24 -15.24 -51.56
CA ARG A 849 31.71 -15.77 -50.29
C ARG A 849 32.41 -14.99 -49.17
N ARG A 850 31.69 -14.04 -48.56
CA ARG A 850 32.21 -13.23 -47.46
C ARG A 850 32.45 -14.19 -46.28
N GLY A 851 33.70 -14.28 -45.87
CA GLY A 851 34.05 -14.84 -44.58
C GLY A 851 33.46 -13.98 -43.45
N GLU A 852 33.12 -14.65 -42.35
CA GLU A 852 32.82 -14.11 -41.02
C GLU A 852 31.83 -12.92 -40.99
N ASP A 853 30.59 -13.22 -40.62
CA ASP A 853 29.46 -12.29 -40.45
C ASP A 853 29.82 -11.05 -39.63
N ARG A 854 30.19 -9.95 -40.30
CA ARG A 854 30.37 -8.64 -39.66
C ARG A 854 29.01 -7.98 -39.38
N LEU A 855 28.82 -7.47 -38.17
CA LEU A 855 27.59 -6.76 -37.80
C LEU A 855 27.50 -5.42 -38.55
N ALA A 856 26.43 -5.20 -39.31
CA ALA A 856 26.19 -3.91 -39.96
C ALA A 856 25.95 -2.81 -38.91
N PRO A 857 26.34 -1.54 -39.17
CA PRO A 857 26.11 -0.44 -38.23
C PRO A 857 24.64 -0.32 -37.77
N ALA A 858 23.68 -0.48 -38.67
CA ALA A 858 22.26 -0.46 -38.32
C ALA A 858 21.84 -1.63 -37.40
N ASP A 859 22.47 -2.81 -37.53
CA ASP A 859 22.20 -3.96 -36.66
C ASP A 859 22.78 -3.75 -35.25
N ARG A 860 23.90 -3.03 -35.12
CA ARG A 860 24.44 -2.64 -33.81
C ARG A 860 23.47 -1.74 -33.05
N TRP A 861 22.84 -0.79 -33.74
CA TRP A 861 21.82 0.08 -33.14
C TRP A 861 20.52 -0.64 -32.79
N ARG A 862 20.09 -1.61 -33.61
CA ARG A 862 18.96 -2.50 -33.30
C ARG A 862 19.22 -3.32 -32.03
N LEU A 863 20.43 -3.88 -31.88
CA LEU A 863 20.86 -4.63 -30.70
C LEU A 863 20.96 -3.75 -29.45
N LEU A 864 21.56 -2.57 -29.57
CA LEU A 864 21.75 -1.63 -28.46
C LEU A 864 20.43 -1.07 -27.93
N LEU A 865 19.51 -0.69 -28.82
CA LEU A 865 18.20 -0.13 -28.42
C LEU A 865 17.18 -1.22 -28.07
N GLY A 866 17.44 -2.48 -28.43
CA GLY A 866 16.51 -3.59 -28.22
C GLY A 866 15.22 -3.46 -29.04
N ARG A 867 15.30 -2.90 -30.26
CA ARG A 867 14.13 -2.62 -31.11
C ARG A 867 14.30 -3.22 -32.51
N ARG A 868 13.18 -3.62 -33.11
CA ARG A 868 13.10 -4.22 -34.48
C ARG A 868 14.00 -5.44 -34.64
N SER A 869 13.98 -6.35 -33.67
CA SER A 869 14.76 -7.59 -33.65
C SER A 869 14.37 -8.56 -34.77
N ASP A 870 13.17 -8.40 -35.35
CA ASP A 870 12.69 -9.10 -36.56
C ASP A 870 13.55 -8.81 -37.81
N ARG A 871 14.18 -7.63 -37.86
CA ARG A 871 15.04 -7.21 -38.98
C ARG A 871 16.51 -7.59 -38.82
N LEU A 872 16.89 -8.19 -37.69
CA LEU A 872 18.26 -8.66 -37.46
C LEU A 872 18.56 -9.97 -38.21
N ALA A 873 19.79 -10.12 -38.69
CA ALA A 873 20.30 -11.38 -39.21
C ALA A 873 20.14 -12.52 -38.19
N ALA A 874 19.99 -13.76 -38.66
CA ALA A 874 19.68 -14.91 -37.79
C ALA A 874 20.73 -15.15 -36.69
N GLY A 875 22.02 -14.84 -36.93
CA GLY A 875 23.07 -14.89 -35.92
C GLY A 875 22.98 -13.76 -34.88
N ALA A 876 22.57 -12.55 -35.28
CA ALA A 876 22.43 -11.39 -34.40
C ALA A 876 21.19 -11.48 -33.49
N ARG A 877 20.11 -12.15 -33.95
CA ARG A 877 18.88 -12.35 -33.16
C ARG A 877 19.09 -13.09 -31.84
N ARG A 878 20.08 -13.98 -31.75
CA ARG A 878 20.41 -14.70 -30.51
C ARG A 878 20.93 -13.77 -29.42
N TYR A 879 21.76 -12.79 -29.77
CA TYR A 879 22.26 -11.77 -28.84
C TYR A 879 21.14 -10.85 -28.34
N ALA A 880 20.19 -10.47 -29.22
CA ALA A 880 19.02 -9.70 -28.84
C ALA A 880 18.18 -10.46 -27.81
N HIS A 881 17.80 -11.71 -28.13
CA HIS A 881 16.98 -12.57 -27.27
C HIS A 881 17.62 -12.80 -25.89
N ALA A 882 18.92 -13.08 -25.85
CA ALA A 882 19.63 -13.31 -24.60
C ALA A 882 19.65 -12.07 -23.66
N LEU A 883 19.61 -10.85 -24.21
CA LEU A 883 19.54 -9.61 -23.42
C LEU A 883 18.09 -9.13 -23.19
N ASP A 884 17.15 -9.48 -24.07
CA ASP A 884 15.72 -9.23 -23.88
C ASP A 884 15.20 -9.91 -22.60
N GLU A 885 15.82 -11.00 -22.16
CA GLU A 885 15.55 -11.66 -20.88
C GLU A 885 15.91 -10.82 -19.64
N LEU A 886 16.85 -9.87 -19.76
CA LEU A 886 17.21 -8.94 -18.67
C LEU A 886 16.40 -7.63 -18.75
N TYR A 887 16.21 -7.09 -19.96
CA TYR A 887 15.63 -5.75 -20.18
C TYR A 887 14.17 -5.76 -20.66
N GLY A 888 13.63 -6.92 -21.05
CA GLY A 888 12.27 -7.09 -21.59
C GLY A 888 11.18 -7.18 -20.53
N HIS A 889 11.51 -6.96 -19.25
CA HIS A 889 10.56 -6.92 -18.13
C HIS A 889 10.45 -5.51 -17.53
N GLY A 890 9.80 -4.61 -18.29
CA GLY A 890 8.85 -3.64 -17.73
C GLY A 890 9.38 -2.39 -17.03
N ARG A 891 9.31 -1.25 -17.74
CA ARG A 891 8.66 -0.02 -17.25
C ARG A 891 7.88 0.64 -18.39
N GLY A 892 6.55 0.49 -18.36
CA GLY A 892 5.62 1.23 -19.23
C GLY A 892 5.18 0.52 -20.51
N GLU A 893 5.19 -0.80 -20.56
CA GLU A 893 4.61 -1.56 -21.68
C GLU A 893 3.27 -2.17 -21.25
N GLY A 894 2.17 -1.51 -21.61
CA GLY A 894 0.87 -2.16 -21.86
C GLY A 894 0.13 -2.85 -20.70
N SER A 895 0.48 -2.65 -19.43
CA SER A 895 -0.26 -3.27 -18.31
C SER A 895 -1.66 -2.67 -18.06
N ALA A 896 -2.18 -1.84 -18.97
CA ALA A 896 -3.57 -1.37 -18.94
C ALA A 896 -4.50 -2.10 -19.93
N ASP A 897 -3.99 -3.06 -20.72
CA ASP A 897 -4.84 -3.84 -21.66
C ASP A 897 -4.92 -5.34 -21.32
N LEU A 898 -4.51 -5.74 -20.12
CA LEU A 898 -4.68 -7.12 -19.60
C LEU A 898 -5.51 -7.23 -18.31
N GLU A 899 -6.19 -6.15 -17.90
CA GLU A 899 -7.31 -6.22 -16.96
C GLU A 899 -8.60 -5.71 -17.62
N GLY A 900 -8.99 -6.41 -18.68
CA GLY A 900 -10.18 -6.10 -19.47
C GLY A 900 -10.81 -7.32 -20.12
N GLY A 901 -10.91 -8.45 -19.40
CA GLY A 901 -11.76 -9.57 -19.85
C GLY A 901 -11.29 -10.96 -19.41
N ARG A 902 -11.75 -11.42 -18.25
CA ARG A 902 -11.70 -12.86 -17.94
C ARG A 902 -12.92 -13.58 -18.54
N GLY A 903 -12.66 -14.42 -19.53
CA GLY A 903 -13.35 -15.71 -19.67
C GLY A 903 -13.86 -16.07 -21.06
N SER A 904 -12.99 -16.64 -21.93
CA SER A 904 -13.33 -17.78 -22.79
C SER A 904 -12.10 -18.38 -23.46
N GLY A 905 -11.88 -19.68 -23.22
CA GLY A 905 -11.42 -20.63 -24.24
C GLY A 905 -9.91 -20.81 -24.37
N GLY A 906 -9.44 -22.00 -24.00
CA GLY A 906 -8.06 -22.42 -24.21
C GLY A 906 -7.65 -22.34 -25.68
N GLY A 907 -6.69 -21.48 -25.97
CA GLY A 907 -5.79 -21.59 -27.10
C GLY A 907 -4.38 -21.54 -26.53
N GLY A 908 -3.64 -22.64 -26.63
CA GLY A 908 -2.22 -22.67 -26.25
C GLY A 908 -1.48 -21.64 -27.09
N GLY A 909 -0.90 -20.63 -26.42
CA GLY A 909 0.02 -19.70 -27.06
C GLY A 909 1.15 -20.48 -27.70
N ARG A 910 1.42 -20.22 -28.98
CA ARG A 910 2.54 -20.79 -29.74
C ARG A 910 3.87 -20.08 -29.42
N GLU A 911 3.97 -19.45 -28.25
CA GLU A 911 5.21 -18.84 -27.80
C GLU A 911 6.06 -19.91 -27.13
N ALA A 912 7.36 -19.93 -27.44
CA ALA A 912 8.28 -20.89 -26.88
C ALA A 912 8.30 -20.77 -25.35
N SER A 913 8.31 -21.89 -24.64
CA SER A 913 8.50 -21.90 -23.19
C SER A 913 9.80 -21.17 -22.84
N PHE A 914 9.73 -20.28 -21.86
CA PHE A 914 10.88 -19.50 -21.39
C PHE A 914 12.06 -20.42 -21.02
N PRO A 915 13.30 -20.06 -21.40
CA PRO A 915 14.48 -20.84 -21.02
C PRO A 915 14.64 -20.81 -19.50
N THR A 916 15.02 -21.94 -18.92
CA THR A 916 15.39 -22.02 -17.51
C THR A 916 16.64 -21.17 -17.25
N ALA A 917 16.83 -20.68 -16.01
CA ALA A 917 18.02 -19.90 -15.64
C ALA A 917 19.34 -20.59 -16.04
N ARG A 918 19.37 -21.94 -16.03
CA ARG A 918 20.51 -22.75 -16.47
C ARG A 918 20.73 -22.69 -17.98
N GLU A 919 19.67 -22.81 -18.77
CA GLU A 919 19.73 -22.73 -20.24
C GLU A 919 20.16 -21.32 -20.68
N TRP A 920 19.60 -20.29 -20.04
CA TRP A 920 19.99 -18.89 -20.29
C TRP A 920 21.45 -18.63 -19.92
N SER A 921 21.89 -19.13 -18.77
CA SER A 921 23.28 -19.01 -18.32
C SER A 921 24.30 -19.63 -19.29
N GLN A 922 23.98 -20.79 -19.86
CA GLN A 922 24.80 -21.47 -20.87
C GLN A 922 24.82 -20.72 -22.20
N GLU A 923 23.68 -20.13 -22.58
CA GLU A 923 23.57 -19.32 -23.79
C GLU A 923 24.38 -18.02 -23.67
N LEU A 924 24.33 -17.34 -22.51
CA LEU A 924 25.17 -16.16 -22.23
C LEU A 924 26.66 -16.48 -22.29
N GLU A 925 27.09 -17.63 -21.73
CA GLU A 925 28.49 -18.07 -21.82
C GLU A 925 28.94 -18.28 -23.26
N ALA A 926 28.09 -18.92 -24.07
CA ALA A 926 28.38 -19.22 -25.46
C ALA A 926 28.43 -17.96 -26.35
N LEU A 927 27.62 -16.94 -26.04
CA LEU A 927 27.51 -15.72 -26.84
C LEU A 927 28.50 -14.63 -26.41
N PHE A 928 28.68 -14.41 -25.11
CA PHE A 928 29.46 -13.28 -24.58
C PHE A 928 30.69 -13.70 -23.77
N GLY A 929 30.85 -15.00 -23.47
CA GLY A 929 31.93 -15.52 -22.63
C GLY A 929 31.64 -15.46 -21.13
N ALA A 930 32.51 -16.08 -20.33
CA ALA A 930 32.31 -16.25 -18.89
C ALA A 930 32.26 -14.92 -18.11
N ASP A 931 33.10 -13.95 -18.46
CA ASP A 931 33.17 -12.67 -17.74
C ASP A 931 31.86 -11.86 -17.87
N VAL A 932 31.34 -11.73 -19.09
CA VAL A 932 30.09 -10.99 -19.36
C VAL A 932 28.86 -11.76 -18.87
N ARG A 933 28.90 -13.10 -18.93
CA ARG A 933 27.86 -13.96 -18.35
C ARG A 933 27.67 -13.67 -16.86
N GLU A 934 28.75 -13.64 -16.09
CA GLU A 934 28.67 -13.37 -14.64
C GLU A 934 28.15 -11.95 -14.35
N GLU A 935 28.52 -10.96 -15.17
CA GLU A 935 27.99 -9.59 -15.07
C GLU A 935 26.48 -9.54 -15.32
N VAL A 936 26.00 -10.12 -16.42
CA VAL A 936 24.58 -10.12 -16.80
C VAL A 936 23.72 -10.88 -15.79
N LEU A 937 24.23 -11.99 -15.22
CA LEU A 937 23.51 -12.74 -14.20
C LEU A 937 23.49 -12.02 -12.85
N ALA A 938 24.56 -11.30 -12.49
CA ALA A 938 24.58 -10.45 -11.30
C ALA A 938 23.58 -9.28 -11.45
N ASP A 939 23.58 -8.59 -12.59
CA ASP A 939 22.62 -7.51 -12.88
C ASP A 939 21.17 -8.03 -12.90
N ALA A 940 20.93 -9.25 -13.40
CA ALA A 940 19.61 -9.89 -13.36
C ALA A 940 19.14 -10.21 -11.93
N ALA A 941 20.06 -10.64 -11.06
CA ALA A 941 19.78 -10.85 -9.64
C ALA A 941 19.42 -9.52 -8.96
N ASP A 942 20.16 -8.45 -9.24
CA ASP A 942 19.89 -7.10 -8.73
C ASP A 942 18.56 -6.54 -9.24
N ALA A 943 18.15 -6.89 -10.46
CA ALA A 943 16.85 -6.55 -11.03
C ALA A 943 15.67 -7.40 -10.47
N GLY A 944 15.93 -8.31 -9.52
CA GLY A 944 14.92 -9.12 -8.84
C GLY A 944 14.70 -10.52 -9.40
N ARG A 945 15.52 -10.98 -10.37
CA ARG A 945 15.43 -12.31 -10.97
C ARG A 945 16.17 -13.35 -10.11
N ALA A 946 15.56 -13.74 -8.99
CA ALA A 946 16.21 -14.55 -7.94
C ALA A 946 16.65 -15.98 -8.35
N ASP A 947 16.09 -16.55 -9.42
CA ASP A 947 16.36 -17.92 -9.88
C ASP A 947 17.76 -18.09 -10.50
N VAL A 948 18.42 -16.99 -10.89
CA VAL A 948 19.78 -16.98 -11.46
C VAL A 948 20.87 -17.15 -10.41
N LEU A 949 20.60 -16.84 -9.14
CA LEU A 949 21.57 -16.92 -8.04
C LEU A 949 22.18 -18.31 -7.88
N GLY A 950 21.44 -19.36 -8.24
CA GLY A 950 21.91 -20.73 -8.21
C GLY A 950 22.88 -21.12 -9.34
N GLN A 951 23.06 -20.26 -10.35
CA GLN A 951 23.97 -20.46 -11.49
C GLN A 951 25.25 -19.62 -11.39
N LEU A 952 25.30 -18.64 -10.49
CA LEU A 952 26.49 -17.83 -10.24
C LEU A 952 27.64 -18.69 -9.70
N ASP A 953 28.85 -18.55 -10.26
CA ASP A 953 30.03 -19.18 -9.67
C ASP A 953 30.53 -18.33 -8.49
N PRO A 954 30.50 -18.85 -7.24
CA PRO A 954 31.00 -18.12 -6.08
C PRO A 954 32.47 -17.70 -6.19
N ALA A 955 33.26 -18.29 -7.11
CA ALA A 955 34.66 -18.00 -7.32
C ALA A 955 34.99 -17.02 -8.44
N ALA A 956 34.16 -16.94 -9.47
CA ALA A 956 34.32 -15.97 -10.56
C ALA A 956 33.60 -14.66 -10.27
N VAL A 957 32.51 -14.71 -9.49
CA VAL A 957 31.73 -13.54 -9.14
C VAL A 957 32.49 -12.66 -8.18
N ARG A 958 32.62 -11.39 -8.58
CA ARG A 958 33.27 -10.38 -7.75
C ARG A 958 32.43 -10.11 -6.51
N PRO A 959 33.05 -10.02 -5.32
CA PRO A 959 32.33 -9.59 -4.14
C PRO A 959 31.89 -8.13 -4.28
N SER A 960 30.58 -7.92 -4.25
CA SER A 960 29.96 -6.60 -4.26
C SER A 960 28.95 -6.50 -3.12
N VAL A 961 28.72 -5.26 -2.69
CA VAL A 961 27.76 -4.97 -1.62
C VAL A 961 26.33 -5.16 -2.12
N GLU A 962 26.07 -4.85 -3.40
CA GLU A 962 24.76 -5.01 -4.05
C GLU A 962 24.38 -6.48 -4.17
N LEU A 963 25.30 -7.34 -4.63
CA LEU A 963 25.06 -8.78 -4.70
C LEU A 963 24.80 -9.37 -3.31
N LEU A 964 25.56 -8.92 -2.30
CA LEU A 964 25.33 -9.33 -0.91
C LEU A 964 23.93 -8.89 -0.43
N GLY A 965 23.52 -7.65 -0.72
CA GLY A 965 22.18 -7.13 -0.44
C GLY A 965 21.07 -7.94 -1.12
N SER A 966 21.17 -8.14 -2.43
CA SER A 966 20.25 -8.96 -3.24
C SER A 966 20.08 -10.37 -2.67
N VAL A 967 21.17 -11.03 -2.24
CA VAL A 967 21.11 -12.35 -1.61
C VAL A 967 20.48 -12.32 -0.20
N LEU A 968 20.76 -11.29 0.60
CA LEU A 968 20.20 -11.13 1.96
C LEU A 968 18.70 -10.80 1.95
N SER A 969 18.25 -9.95 1.02
CA SER A 969 16.84 -9.62 0.81
C SER A 969 16.00 -10.88 0.55
N LEU A 970 16.55 -11.80 -0.24
CA LEU A 970 15.92 -13.08 -0.58
C LEU A 970 16.01 -14.13 0.54
N ALA A 971 17.03 -14.06 1.39
CA ALA A 971 17.26 -15.02 2.47
C ALA A 971 16.10 -15.07 3.48
N GLY A 972 15.37 -13.96 3.68
CA GLY A 972 14.26 -13.88 4.64
C GLY A 972 13.00 -14.69 4.27
N GLY A 973 12.91 -15.24 3.06
CA GLY A 973 11.72 -15.96 2.56
C GLY A 973 11.97 -17.34 1.94
N MET A 974 13.21 -17.85 1.96
CA MET A 974 13.60 -19.08 1.27
C MET A 974 13.52 -20.35 2.16
N PRO A 975 13.22 -21.53 1.57
CA PRO A 975 13.37 -22.81 2.25
C PRO A 975 14.82 -23.06 2.71
N GLU A 976 15.00 -23.68 3.87
CA GLU A 976 16.30 -23.90 4.52
C GLU A 976 17.32 -24.68 3.65
N SER A 977 16.83 -25.50 2.73
CA SER A 977 17.64 -26.25 1.76
C SER A 977 18.27 -25.38 0.66
N GLN A 978 17.61 -24.29 0.26
CA GLN A 978 18.13 -23.31 -0.71
C GLN A 978 19.06 -22.31 -0.04
N LEU A 979 18.70 -21.84 1.17
CA LEU A 979 19.58 -21.07 2.04
C LEU A 979 20.92 -21.79 2.30
N GLY A 980 20.88 -23.11 2.50
CA GLY A 980 22.08 -23.93 2.68
C GLY A 980 23.04 -23.89 1.48
N ARG A 981 22.56 -23.67 0.26
CA ARG A 981 23.39 -23.55 -0.96
C ARG A 981 24.01 -22.16 -1.12
N LEU A 982 23.32 -21.11 -0.66
CA LEU A 982 23.78 -19.73 -0.75
C LEU A 982 24.69 -19.33 0.42
N ARG A 983 24.56 -19.97 1.59
CA ARG A 983 25.36 -19.69 2.80
C ARG A 983 26.89 -19.67 2.57
N PRO A 984 27.49 -20.60 1.79
CA PRO A 984 28.92 -20.55 1.49
C PRO A 984 29.32 -19.33 0.65
N LEU A 985 28.47 -18.92 -0.30
CA LEU A 985 28.68 -17.71 -1.12
C LEU A 985 28.60 -16.47 -0.23
N VAL A 986 27.52 -16.31 0.56
CA VAL A 986 27.37 -15.16 1.49
C VAL A 986 28.51 -15.09 2.50
N LYS A 987 28.88 -16.22 3.11
CA LYS A 987 30.00 -16.27 4.06
C LYS A 987 31.31 -15.83 3.42
N ARG A 988 31.61 -16.31 2.20
CA ARG A 988 32.82 -15.91 1.49
C ARG A 988 32.79 -14.42 1.12
N LEU A 989 31.66 -13.92 0.62
CA LEU A 989 31.48 -12.50 0.31
C LEU A 989 31.77 -11.63 1.55
N VAL A 990 31.16 -11.98 2.70
CA VAL A 990 31.36 -11.30 3.97
C VAL A 990 32.82 -11.41 4.44
N ASP A 991 33.42 -12.60 4.39
CA ASP A 991 34.81 -12.84 4.83
C ASP A 991 35.83 -12.07 3.95
N GLU A 992 35.65 -12.06 2.63
CA GLU A 992 36.53 -11.34 1.69
C GLU A 992 36.40 -9.82 1.84
N LEU A 993 35.17 -9.30 1.92
CA LEU A 993 34.91 -7.87 2.14
C LEU A 993 35.44 -7.42 3.52
N ALA A 994 35.21 -8.21 4.58
CA ALA A 994 35.74 -7.93 5.92
C ALA A 994 37.27 -7.96 5.95
N LYS A 995 37.91 -8.91 5.26
CA LYS A 995 39.38 -9.02 5.21
C LYS A 995 40.02 -7.88 4.42
N GLU A 996 39.42 -7.50 3.29
CA GLU A 996 39.85 -6.34 2.50
C GLU A 996 39.75 -5.07 3.34
N LEU A 997 38.61 -4.87 4.00
CA LEU A 997 38.38 -3.75 4.90
C LEU A 997 39.39 -3.76 6.07
N ALA A 998 39.53 -4.87 6.79
CA ALA A 998 40.48 -4.99 7.91
C ALA A 998 41.93 -4.69 7.50
N THR A 999 42.34 -5.07 6.28
CA THR A 999 43.66 -4.76 5.75
C THR A 999 43.85 -3.26 5.55
N ARG A 1000 42.81 -2.57 5.05
CA ARG A 1000 42.80 -1.10 4.89
C ARG A 1000 42.77 -0.40 6.25
N LEU A 1001 42.04 -0.92 7.25
CA LEU A 1001 41.87 -0.30 8.58
C LEU A 1001 43.07 -0.52 9.53
N ARG A 1002 43.84 -1.60 9.36
CA ARG A 1002 44.95 -2.00 10.27
C ARG A 1002 45.94 -0.87 10.59
N PRO A 1003 46.42 -0.03 9.63
CA PRO A 1003 47.35 1.05 9.93
C PRO A 1003 46.76 2.11 10.89
N ALA A 1004 45.46 2.41 10.77
CA ALA A 1004 44.78 3.41 11.60
C ALA A 1004 44.68 2.98 13.08
N LEU A 1005 44.57 1.67 13.33
CA LEU A 1005 44.38 1.06 14.64
C LEU A 1005 45.69 0.59 15.31
N SER A 1006 46.74 0.35 14.52
CA SER A 1006 48.02 -0.23 14.99
C SER A 1006 48.78 0.60 16.06
N GLY A 1007 48.44 1.89 16.22
CA GLY A 1007 49.03 2.77 17.23
C GLY A 1007 48.49 2.58 18.65
N LEU A 1008 47.43 1.79 18.85
CA LEU A 1008 46.68 1.70 20.11
C LEU A 1008 47.32 0.76 21.17
N ALA A 1009 48.29 -0.07 20.80
CA ALA A 1009 48.80 -1.14 21.67
C ALA A 1009 50.34 -1.28 21.72
N THR A 1010 51.12 -0.22 21.47
CA THR A 1010 52.59 -0.31 21.63
C THR A 1010 53.03 0.13 23.03
N PRO A 1011 53.73 -0.73 23.80
CA PRO A 1011 54.25 -0.37 25.10
C PRO A 1011 55.24 0.80 24.97
N ARG A 1012 54.97 1.90 25.67
CA ARG A 1012 55.85 3.08 25.65
C ARG A 1012 57.14 2.79 26.42
N PRO A 1013 58.32 3.20 25.93
CA PRO A 1013 59.56 3.04 26.67
C PRO A 1013 59.59 3.95 27.91
N THR A 1014 59.91 3.39 29.07
CA THR A 1014 60.05 4.07 30.35
C THR A 1014 61.35 3.65 31.04
N ARG A 1015 61.91 4.51 31.88
CA ARG A 1015 63.08 4.18 32.72
C ARG A 1015 62.69 3.69 34.12
N ARG A 1016 61.40 3.76 34.46
CA ARG A 1016 60.90 3.27 35.75
C ARG A 1016 60.82 1.74 35.72
N PRO A 1017 61.38 1.02 36.71
CA PRO A 1017 61.24 -0.42 36.81
C PRO A 1017 59.76 -0.77 36.98
N GLY A 1018 59.18 -1.46 35.99
CA GLY A 1018 57.72 -1.72 36.00
C GLY A 1018 57.24 -2.73 34.97
N GLY A 1019 57.79 -2.76 33.75
CA GLY A 1019 57.47 -3.79 32.74
C GLY A 1019 58.70 -4.52 32.20
N ARG A 1020 58.57 -5.27 31.09
CA ARG A 1020 59.68 -6.06 30.52
C ARG A 1020 60.80 -5.14 30.05
N LEU A 1021 62.06 -5.52 30.31
CA LEU A 1021 63.24 -4.79 29.87
C LEU A 1021 63.33 -4.81 28.32
N ASP A 1022 63.35 -3.64 27.69
CA ASP A 1022 63.63 -3.49 26.27
C ASP A 1022 65.14 -3.61 26.08
N LEU A 1023 65.60 -4.84 25.85
CA LEU A 1023 67.02 -5.20 25.79
C LEU A 1023 67.75 -4.45 24.67
N ALA A 1024 67.14 -4.29 23.51
CA ALA A 1024 67.77 -3.62 22.36
C ALA A 1024 67.94 -2.11 22.60
N ARG A 1025 66.96 -1.46 23.23
CA ARG A 1025 67.01 -0.02 23.54
C ARG A 1025 67.86 0.25 24.79
N THR A 1026 67.84 -0.66 25.78
CA THR A 1026 68.75 -0.65 26.93
C THR A 1026 70.20 -0.81 26.50
N LEU A 1027 70.52 -1.76 25.63
CA LEU A 1027 71.88 -1.93 25.11
C LEU A 1027 72.35 -0.66 24.41
N ARG A 1028 71.58 -0.13 23.45
CA ARG A 1028 71.90 1.12 22.74
C ARG A 1028 72.14 2.31 23.67
N ALA A 1029 71.28 2.48 24.68
CA ALA A 1029 71.42 3.58 25.65
C ALA A 1029 72.65 3.43 26.56
N ASN A 1030 73.24 2.23 26.66
CA ASN A 1030 74.36 1.92 27.54
C ASN A 1030 75.65 1.53 26.78
N LEU A 1031 75.67 1.59 25.45
CA LEU A 1031 76.88 1.31 24.65
C LEU A 1031 78.06 2.22 25.03
N ALA A 1032 77.79 3.45 25.49
CA ALA A 1032 78.81 4.36 26.01
C ALA A 1032 79.37 3.95 27.39
N HIS A 1033 78.70 3.05 28.10
CA HIS A 1033 79.02 2.57 29.45
C HIS A 1033 79.57 1.13 29.39
N THR A 1034 80.54 0.90 28.50
CA THR A 1034 81.24 -0.38 28.38
C THR A 1034 82.46 -0.44 29.30
N ARG A 1035 82.66 -1.57 29.97
CA ARG A 1035 83.87 -1.84 30.78
C ARG A 1035 84.62 -3.04 30.21
N ARG A 1036 85.94 -2.93 30.18
CA ARG A 1036 86.82 -4.04 29.81
C ARG A 1036 87.22 -4.79 31.08
N LEU A 1037 86.91 -6.07 31.13
CA LEU A 1037 87.33 -6.98 32.20
C LEU A 1037 88.83 -7.26 32.08
N GLY A 1038 89.45 -7.71 33.18
CA GLY A 1038 90.90 -8.02 33.23
C GLY A 1038 91.34 -9.13 32.27
N ASP A 1039 90.39 -9.86 31.66
CA ASP A 1039 90.59 -10.87 30.62
C ASP A 1039 90.43 -10.31 29.18
N GLY A 1040 90.23 -9.00 29.03
CA GLY A 1040 90.09 -8.31 27.74
C GLY A 1040 88.67 -8.25 27.18
N ARG A 1041 87.67 -8.91 27.80
CA ARG A 1041 86.27 -8.88 27.33
C ARG A 1041 85.60 -7.55 27.65
N VAL A 1042 84.83 -7.01 26.70
CA VAL A 1042 84.06 -5.78 26.87
C VAL A 1042 82.62 -6.14 27.24
N VAL A 1043 82.16 -5.69 28.41
CA VAL A 1043 80.78 -5.85 28.88
C VAL A 1043 80.09 -4.50 28.97
N VAL A 1044 78.84 -4.43 28.49
CA VAL A 1044 77.97 -3.25 28.61
C VAL A 1044 77.35 -3.27 30.00
N VAL A 1045 77.62 -2.26 30.82
CA VAL A 1045 76.98 -2.12 32.14
C VAL A 1045 75.64 -1.40 31.94
N PRO A 1046 74.49 -2.02 32.25
CA PRO A 1046 73.19 -1.41 32.02
C PRO A 1046 72.86 -0.37 33.11
N GLU A 1047 73.52 0.78 33.09
CA GLU A 1047 73.27 1.90 34.02
C GLU A 1047 71.91 2.58 33.77
N ARG A 1048 71.43 2.55 32.53
CA ARG A 1048 70.18 3.16 32.07
C ARG A 1048 69.24 2.09 31.51
N PRO A 1049 68.66 1.22 32.35
CA PRO A 1049 67.70 0.22 31.88
C PRO A 1049 66.44 0.93 31.35
N VAL A 1050 66.01 0.53 30.16
CA VAL A 1050 64.76 0.98 29.54
C VAL A 1050 63.78 -0.20 29.57
N PHE A 1051 62.64 0.00 30.22
CA PHE A 1051 61.55 -0.96 30.33
C PHE A 1051 60.38 -0.54 29.43
N GLY A 1052 59.59 -1.47 28.94
CA GLY A 1052 58.28 -1.15 28.33
C GLY A 1052 57.22 -0.94 29.42
N THR A 1053 56.27 -0.02 29.23
CA THR A 1053 55.08 0.07 30.09
C THR A 1053 54.23 -1.21 30.00
N ARG A 1054 53.64 -1.66 31.12
CA ARG A 1054 52.61 -2.72 31.07
C ARG A 1054 51.36 -2.14 30.40
N VAL A 1055 50.86 -2.79 29.37
CA VAL A 1055 49.59 -2.44 28.73
C VAL A 1055 48.50 -3.21 29.48
N SER A 1056 47.58 -2.51 30.14
CA SER A 1056 46.34 -3.12 30.67
C SER A 1056 45.47 -3.55 29.49
N ARG A 1057 44.82 -4.71 29.60
CA ARG A 1057 43.89 -5.25 28.60
C ARG A 1057 42.42 -4.90 28.89
N GLU A 1058 42.16 -3.91 29.75
CA GLU A 1058 40.79 -3.49 30.05
C GLU A 1058 40.24 -2.61 28.91
N ALA A 1059 39.00 -2.86 28.51
CA ALA A 1059 38.29 -2.11 27.48
C ALA A 1059 37.91 -0.72 28.02
N ASP A 1060 38.80 0.24 27.79
CA ASP A 1060 38.73 1.58 28.37
C ASP A 1060 37.72 2.52 27.68
N TRP A 1061 37.15 2.12 26.54
CA TRP A 1061 36.27 2.95 25.71
C TRP A 1061 35.10 2.15 25.13
N ARG A 1062 33.94 2.82 25.03
CA ARG A 1062 32.72 2.26 24.46
C ARG A 1062 32.39 2.94 23.14
N LEU A 1063 32.15 2.14 22.09
CA LEU A 1063 31.62 2.60 20.81
C LEU A 1063 30.19 2.07 20.66
N VAL A 1064 29.24 2.97 20.44
CA VAL A 1064 27.86 2.65 20.10
C VAL A 1064 27.63 3.06 18.65
N LEU A 1065 27.55 2.07 17.75
CA LEU A 1065 27.17 2.27 16.36
C LEU A 1065 25.64 2.18 16.27
N VAL A 1066 25.01 3.31 15.93
CA VAL A 1066 23.56 3.44 15.74
C VAL A 1066 23.31 3.51 14.24
N VAL A 1067 22.77 2.44 13.67
CA VAL A 1067 22.72 2.23 12.22
C VAL A 1067 21.26 2.16 11.77
N ASP A 1068 20.95 3.00 10.79
CA ASP A 1068 19.65 3.05 10.13
C ASP A 1068 19.49 1.86 9.19
N VAL A 1069 18.37 1.13 9.30
CA VAL A 1069 18.07 -0.07 8.47
C VAL A 1069 16.92 0.15 7.49
N SER A 1070 16.65 1.41 7.14
CA SER A 1070 15.72 1.75 6.07
C SER A 1070 16.16 1.20 4.70
N GLY A 1071 15.21 1.11 3.77
CA GLY A 1071 15.46 0.58 2.42
C GLY A 1071 16.55 1.33 1.65
N SER A 1072 16.72 2.63 1.90
CA SER A 1072 17.79 3.45 1.28
C SER A 1072 19.18 3.18 1.88
N MET A 1073 19.25 2.51 3.03
CA MET A 1073 20.46 2.37 3.85
C MET A 1073 21.15 1.02 3.71
N GLU A 1074 20.62 0.09 2.90
CA GLU A 1074 21.11 -1.30 2.81
C GLU A 1074 22.64 -1.41 2.64
N ALA A 1075 23.23 -0.70 1.68
CA ALA A 1075 24.69 -0.70 1.47
C ALA A 1075 25.46 -0.16 2.68
N SER A 1076 24.94 0.89 3.33
CA SER A 1076 25.53 1.51 4.52
C SER A 1076 25.36 0.64 5.78
N VAL A 1077 24.29 -0.16 5.88
CA VAL A 1077 24.11 -1.19 6.92
C VAL A 1077 25.18 -2.25 6.78
N ILE A 1078 25.41 -2.74 5.56
CA ILE A 1078 26.43 -3.75 5.28
C ILE A 1078 27.81 -3.23 5.69
N TRP A 1079 28.17 -2.02 5.28
CA TRP A 1079 29.45 -1.41 5.68
C TRP A 1079 29.56 -1.21 7.20
N SER A 1080 28.47 -0.81 7.86
CA SER A 1080 28.46 -0.60 9.30
C SER A 1080 28.60 -1.91 10.06
N ALA A 1081 27.94 -2.97 9.62
CA ALA A 1081 28.04 -4.32 10.16
C ALA A 1081 29.47 -4.88 10.02
N LEU A 1082 30.05 -4.79 8.82
CA LEU A 1082 31.43 -5.21 8.55
C LEU A 1082 32.44 -4.39 9.39
N THR A 1083 32.23 -3.08 9.49
CA THR A 1083 33.09 -2.20 10.29
C THR A 1083 32.95 -2.51 11.78
N ALA A 1084 31.74 -2.74 12.28
CA ALA A 1084 31.48 -3.15 13.66
C ALA A 1084 32.17 -4.47 13.99
N ALA A 1085 32.09 -5.47 13.11
CA ALA A 1085 32.75 -6.75 13.30
C ALA A 1085 34.28 -6.62 13.34
N VAL A 1086 34.87 -5.80 12.46
CA VAL A 1086 36.31 -5.53 12.48
C VAL A 1086 36.74 -4.78 13.75
N LEU A 1087 35.93 -3.81 14.21
CA LEU A 1087 36.22 -3.03 15.43
C LEU A 1087 35.94 -3.81 16.72
N GLY A 1088 34.99 -4.75 16.73
CA GLY A 1088 34.71 -5.65 17.85
C GLY A 1088 35.89 -6.56 18.19
N GLY A 1089 36.75 -6.88 17.21
CA GLY A 1089 38.01 -7.59 17.43
C GLY A 1089 39.12 -6.76 18.08
N VAL A 1090 38.90 -5.48 18.39
CA VAL A 1090 39.90 -4.60 19.02
C VAL A 1090 39.81 -4.70 20.55
N PRO A 1091 40.84 -5.23 21.26
CA PRO A 1091 40.73 -5.56 22.68
C PRO A 1091 40.58 -4.36 23.64
N THR A 1092 40.73 -3.13 23.17
CA THR A 1092 40.61 -1.90 23.98
C THR A 1092 39.27 -1.18 23.79
N LEU A 1093 38.33 -1.75 23.01
CA LEU A 1093 37.08 -1.13 22.61
C LEU A 1093 35.91 -2.11 22.81
N SER A 1094 34.88 -1.71 23.55
CA SER A 1094 33.60 -2.45 23.55
C SER A 1094 32.68 -1.87 22.48
N THR A 1095 32.32 -2.66 21.47
CA THR A 1095 31.47 -2.23 20.34
C THR A 1095 30.03 -2.70 20.54
N HIS A 1096 29.10 -1.77 20.59
CA HIS A 1096 27.65 -2.02 20.57
C HIS A 1096 27.11 -1.68 19.18
N PHE A 1097 26.18 -2.50 18.69
CA PHE A 1097 25.53 -2.31 17.40
C PHE A 1097 24.02 -2.22 17.59
N LEU A 1098 23.47 -1.03 17.37
CA LEU A 1098 22.04 -0.75 17.43
C LEU A 1098 21.53 -0.57 16.01
N ALA A 1099 20.57 -1.40 15.61
CA ALA A 1099 19.84 -1.25 14.37
C ALA A 1099 18.52 -0.54 14.65
N PHE A 1100 18.13 0.44 13.83
CA PHE A 1100 16.85 1.13 14.01
C PHE A 1100 16.10 1.35 12.69
N SER A 1101 14.78 1.18 12.74
CA SER A 1101 13.82 1.63 11.73
C SER A 1101 12.71 2.43 12.44
N THR A 1102 11.50 1.88 12.55
CA THR A 1102 10.44 2.37 13.46
C THR A 1102 10.59 1.80 14.87
N GLN A 1103 11.36 0.72 15.01
CA GLN A 1103 11.73 0.10 16.28
C GLN A 1103 13.25 0.03 16.38
N VAL A 1104 13.77 -0.05 17.61
CA VAL A 1104 15.22 -0.17 17.88
C VAL A 1104 15.52 -1.59 18.36
N VAL A 1105 16.52 -2.23 17.75
CA VAL A 1105 16.99 -3.57 18.07
C VAL A 1105 18.46 -3.49 18.48
N ASP A 1106 18.82 -4.08 19.63
CA ASP A 1106 20.20 -4.20 20.09
C ASP A 1106 20.78 -5.55 19.64
N LEU A 1107 21.81 -5.51 18.78
CA LEU A 1107 22.49 -6.68 18.21
C LEU A 1107 23.92 -6.81 18.71
N THR A 1108 24.23 -6.24 19.88
CA THR A 1108 25.58 -6.25 20.48
C THR A 1108 26.17 -7.68 20.59
N ASP A 1109 25.37 -8.69 20.92
CA ASP A 1109 25.82 -10.08 21.10
C ASP A 1109 26.27 -10.77 19.80
N ARG A 1110 26.04 -10.16 18.64
CA ARG A 1110 26.32 -10.72 17.31
C ARG A 1110 27.44 -10.01 16.57
N VAL A 1111 28.07 -9.01 17.16
CA VAL A 1111 29.11 -8.20 16.49
C VAL A 1111 30.31 -9.04 16.03
N GLU A 1112 30.65 -10.14 16.71
CA GLU A 1112 31.75 -11.04 16.32
C GLU A 1112 31.43 -11.92 15.08
N ASP A 1113 30.16 -12.03 14.70
CA ASP A 1113 29.70 -12.80 13.52
C ASP A 1113 28.90 -11.89 12.56
N PRO A 1114 29.57 -11.25 11.58
CA PRO A 1114 28.93 -10.31 10.66
C PRO A 1114 27.84 -10.97 9.80
N LEU A 1115 27.92 -12.28 9.54
CA LEU A 1115 26.88 -12.99 8.79
C LEU A 1115 25.59 -13.10 9.61
N SER A 1116 25.69 -13.47 10.88
CA SER A 1116 24.52 -13.54 11.78
C SER A 1116 23.88 -12.16 11.97
N LEU A 1117 24.71 -11.11 12.11
CA LEU A 1117 24.23 -9.74 12.26
C LEU A 1117 23.46 -9.27 11.02
N LEU A 1118 23.96 -9.55 9.81
CA LEU A 1118 23.31 -9.17 8.55
C LEU A 1118 22.02 -9.95 8.26
N LEU A 1119 21.90 -11.20 8.71
CA LEU A 1119 20.68 -12.00 8.53
C LEU A 1119 19.54 -11.60 9.48
N GLU A 1120 19.86 -11.00 10.62
CA GLU A 1120 18.89 -10.59 11.64
C GLU A 1120 18.33 -9.19 11.38
N VAL A 1121 19.13 -8.33 10.71
CA VAL A 1121 18.70 -7.00 10.28
C VAL A 1121 17.72 -7.11 9.11
N ARG A 1122 16.43 -6.89 9.37
CA ARG A 1122 15.41 -6.79 8.32
C ARG A 1122 15.38 -5.36 7.77
N VAL A 1123 15.63 -5.22 6.47
CA VAL A 1123 15.52 -3.94 5.75
C VAL A 1123 14.04 -3.62 5.51
N GLY A 1124 13.54 -2.52 6.08
CA GLY A 1124 12.17 -2.05 5.84
C GLY A 1124 11.50 -1.31 7.00
N GLY A 1125 10.70 -0.30 6.66
CA GLY A 1125 9.98 0.59 7.60
C GLY A 1125 10.41 2.04 7.49
N GLY A 1126 9.64 2.95 8.11
CA GLY A 1126 10.03 4.36 8.24
C GLY A 1126 11.24 4.52 9.18
N THR A 1127 11.93 5.65 9.08
CA THR A 1127 13.14 5.95 9.85
C THR A 1127 12.80 6.75 11.11
N HIS A 1128 13.26 6.30 12.28
CA HIS A 1128 13.17 7.03 13.54
C HIS A 1128 14.53 7.14 14.25
N ILE A 1129 15.40 8.03 13.77
CA ILE A 1129 16.78 8.23 14.27
C ILE A 1129 16.77 8.65 15.74
N ALA A 1130 15.84 9.54 16.13
CA ALA A 1130 15.73 9.99 17.51
C ALA A 1130 15.47 8.86 18.52
N ALA A 1131 14.70 7.82 18.16
CA ALA A 1131 14.48 6.66 19.02
C ALA A 1131 15.77 5.84 19.19
N GLY A 1132 16.54 5.66 18.12
CA GLY A 1132 17.86 5.02 18.15
C GLY A 1132 18.84 5.76 19.06
N LEU A 1133 18.88 7.10 18.97
CA LEU A 1133 19.69 7.94 19.84
C LEU A 1133 19.24 7.91 21.31
N ALA A 1134 17.93 7.89 21.57
CA ALA A 1134 17.39 7.76 22.92
C ALA A 1134 17.78 6.42 23.56
N HIS A 1135 17.78 5.33 22.79
CA HIS A 1135 18.25 4.03 23.26
C HIS A 1135 19.77 4.02 23.46
N ALA A 1136 20.55 4.59 22.52
CA ALA A 1136 21.99 4.76 22.68
C ALA A 1136 22.34 5.51 23.97
N ARG A 1137 21.58 6.57 24.31
CA ARG A 1137 21.71 7.30 25.58
C ARG A 1137 21.53 6.39 26.80
N SER A 1138 20.61 5.43 26.75
CA SER A 1138 20.39 4.48 27.86
C SER A 1138 21.57 3.52 28.09
N LEU A 1139 22.40 3.29 27.07
CA LEU A 1139 23.60 2.46 27.16
C LEU A 1139 24.83 3.23 27.65
N ILE A 1140 24.74 4.56 27.79
CA ILE A 1140 25.85 5.41 28.25
C ILE A 1140 25.99 5.30 29.77
N THR A 1141 27.12 4.76 30.21
CA THR A 1141 27.48 4.68 31.64
C THR A 1141 28.49 5.76 32.02
N VAL A 1142 29.52 5.96 31.18
CA VAL A 1142 30.55 7.00 31.34
C VAL A 1142 30.59 7.85 30.07
N PRO A 1143 29.87 8.99 30.03
CA PRO A 1143 29.75 9.82 28.82
C PRO A 1143 31.10 10.22 28.22
N SER A 1144 32.05 10.65 29.06
CA SER A 1144 33.38 11.11 28.63
C SER A 1144 34.27 10.04 27.98
N ARG A 1145 33.88 8.75 28.02
CA ARG A 1145 34.58 7.63 27.37
C ARG A 1145 33.68 6.84 26.43
N THR A 1146 32.59 7.47 25.98
CA THR A 1146 31.62 6.87 25.06
C THR A 1146 31.61 7.63 23.74
N LEU A 1147 31.80 6.88 22.65
CA LEU A 1147 31.66 7.34 21.27
C LEU A 1147 30.29 6.87 20.77
N VAL A 1148 29.45 7.79 20.31
CA VAL A 1148 28.17 7.46 19.65
C VAL A 1148 28.28 7.88 18.20
N VAL A 1149 28.25 6.89 17.30
CA VAL A 1149 28.36 7.09 15.85
C VAL A 1149 27.02 6.72 15.23
N VAL A 1150 26.35 7.69 14.62
CA VAL A 1150 25.09 7.48 13.89
C VAL A 1150 25.41 7.32 12.42
N VAL A 1151 25.04 6.20 11.81
CA VAL A 1151 25.15 5.97 10.37
C VAL A 1151 23.74 6.01 9.78
N SER A 1152 23.45 7.07 9.03
CA SER A 1152 22.15 7.33 8.39
C SER A 1152 22.36 8.29 7.22
N ASP A 1153 21.43 8.28 6.25
CA ASP A 1153 21.30 9.32 5.23
C ASP A 1153 20.78 10.65 5.82
N PHE A 1154 20.46 10.65 7.12
CA PHE A 1154 19.87 11.76 7.88
C PHE A 1154 18.52 12.20 7.30
N GLU A 1155 17.81 11.28 6.66
CA GLU A 1155 16.40 11.44 6.32
C GLU A 1155 15.55 10.91 7.47
N GLU A 1156 15.15 11.80 8.37
CA GLU A 1156 14.30 11.45 9.51
C GLU A 1156 12.85 11.33 9.04
N GLY A 1157 12.27 10.13 9.17
CA GLY A 1157 10.85 9.87 8.88
C GLY A 1157 9.94 10.36 10.02
N ALA A 1158 10.53 10.61 11.18
CA ALA A 1158 9.92 11.31 12.30
C ALA A 1158 10.22 12.82 12.23
N PRO A 1159 9.72 13.61 13.19
CA PRO A 1159 9.93 15.05 13.17
C PRO A 1159 11.33 15.40 13.67
N ILE A 1160 12.04 16.22 12.88
CA ILE A 1160 13.44 16.59 13.14
C ILE A 1160 13.64 17.28 14.50
N GLY A 1161 12.59 17.91 15.06
CA GLY A 1161 12.62 18.48 16.40
C GLY A 1161 13.01 17.47 17.49
N GLY A 1162 12.49 16.24 17.42
CA GLY A 1162 12.84 15.16 18.35
C GLY A 1162 14.30 14.73 18.24
N LEU A 1163 14.78 14.57 17.00
CA LEU A 1163 16.18 14.24 16.69
C LEU A 1163 17.15 15.30 17.23
N LEU A 1164 16.89 16.58 16.97
CA LEU A 1164 17.73 17.67 17.47
C LEU A 1164 17.72 17.74 19.01
N GLY A 1165 16.59 17.41 19.64
CA GLY A 1165 16.48 17.31 21.10
C GLY A 1165 17.40 16.24 21.69
N GLU A 1166 17.37 15.03 21.14
CA GLU A 1166 18.21 13.92 21.58
C GLU A 1166 19.71 14.17 21.32
N VAL A 1167 20.06 14.75 20.18
CA VAL A 1167 21.44 15.17 19.88
C VAL A 1167 21.95 16.18 20.90
N ARG A 1168 21.16 17.22 21.23
CA ARG A 1168 21.53 18.21 22.25
C ARG A 1168 21.68 17.57 23.63
N ALA A 1169 20.81 16.64 23.99
CA ALA A 1169 20.88 15.93 25.26
C ALA A 1169 22.15 15.08 25.37
N LEU A 1170 22.50 14.34 24.31
CA LEU A 1170 23.73 13.56 24.23
C LEU A 1170 24.97 14.46 24.24
N ALA A 1171 24.97 15.56 23.50
CA ALA A 1171 26.07 16.52 23.49
C ALA A 1171 26.27 17.15 24.87
N ALA A 1172 25.19 17.53 25.55
CA ALA A 1172 25.21 18.08 26.90
C ALA A 1172 25.69 17.07 27.95
N SER A 1173 25.51 15.77 27.72
CA SER A 1173 26.02 14.71 28.61
C SER A 1173 27.55 14.58 28.59
N GLY A 1174 28.22 15.13 27.58
CA GLY A 1174 29.67 15.01 27.38
C GLY A 1174 30.11 13.77 26.58
N ALA A 1175 29.17 13.06 25.95
CA ALA A 1175 29.47 11.98 25.01
C ALA A 1175 30.04 12.53 23.68
N HIS A 1176 30.93 11.78 23.05
CA HIS A 1176 31.47 12.17 21.74
C HIS A 1176 30.54 11.68 20.63
N LEU A 1177 29.89 12.63 19.95
CA LEU A 1177 28.96 12.35 18.87
C LEU A 1177 29.63 12.49 17.51
N LEU A 1178 29.24 11.62 16.59
CA LEU A 1178 29.58 11.72 15.17
C LEU A 1178 28.41 11.24 14.33
N GLY A 1179 27.91 12.10 13.45
CA GLY A 1179 27.04 11.69 12.36
C GLY A 1179 27.88 11.27 11.16
N CYS A 1180 27.78 10.02 10.76
CA CYS A 1180 28.31 9.49 9.52
C CYS A 1180 27.20 9.51 8.46
N ALA A 1181 27.39 10.35 7.44
CA ALA A 1181 26.52 10.33 6.27
C ALA A 1181 26.58 8.95 5.60
N ALA A 1182 25.44 8.49 5.10
CA ALA A 1182 25.37 7.28 4.30
C ALA A 1182 26.38 7.34 3.15
N LEU A 1183 26.97 6.21 2.85
CA LEU A 1183 27.89 6.05 1.74
C LEU A 1183 27.24 5.17 0.68
N ASP A 1184 27.47 5.52 -0.58
CA ASP A 1184 27.22 4.63 -1.69
C ASP A 1184 28.29 3.54 -1.82
N ASP A 1185 28.16 2.68 -2.82
CA ASP A 1185 29.08 1.57 -3.10
C ASP A 1185 30.50 2.04 -3.47
N ALA A 1186 30.65 3.29 -3.90
CA ALA A 1186 31.94 3.91 -4.21
C ALA A 1186 32.57 4.64 -3.00
N GLY A 1187 31.86 4.70 -1.86
CA GLY A 1187 32.29 5.44 -0.67
C GLY A 1187 32.10 6.95 -0.79
N ALA A 1188 31.28 7.42 -1.72
CA ALA A 1188 30.86 8.81 -1.83
C ALA A 1188 29.64 9.06 -0.92
N PRO A 1189 29.53 10.26 -0.33
CA PRO A 1189 28.49 10.52 0.65
C PRO A 1189 27.13 10.86 0.02
N ARG A 1190 26.08 10.28 0.59
CA ARG A 1190 24.67 10.61 0.36
C ARG A 1190 24.06 11.03 1.69
N TYR A 1191 23.53 12.26 1.75
CA TYR A 1191 22.83 12.72 2.94
C TYR A 1191 22.00 13.98 2.70
N SER A 1192 21.02 14.19 3.56
CA SER A 1192 20.30 15.45 3.65
C SER A 1192 21.20 16.57 4.20
N VAL A 1193 21.75 17.39 3.31
CA VAL A 1193 22.56 18.58 3.66
C VAL A 1193 21.84 19.51 4.65
N PRO A 1194 20.53 19.79 4.50
CA PRO A 1194 19.82 20.64 5.43
C PRO A 1194 19.74 20.06 6.86
N VAL A 1195 19.41 18.77 7.01
CA VAL A 1195 19.34 18.09 8.32
C VAL A 1195 20.73 18.01 8.95
N ALA A 1196 21.76 17.63 8.18
CA ALA A 1196 23.14 17.57 8.65
C ALA A 1196 23.62 18.89 9.28
N ARG A 1197 23.24 20.05 8.69
CA ARG A 1197 23.59 21.36 9.26
C ARG A 1197 22.91 21.61 10.60
N GLN A 1198 21.65 21.20 10.76
CA GLN A 1198 20.94 21.34 12.03
C GLN A 1198 21.54 20.44 13.11
N LEU A 1199 21.96 19.22 12.75
CA LEU A 1199 22.66 18.29 13.66
C LEU A 1199 24.00 18.85 14.14
N VAL A 1200 24.78 19.46 13.22
CA VAL A 1200 26.03 20.16 13.56
C VAL A 1200 25.76 21.31 14.53
N ALA A 1201 24.73 22.12 14.27
CA ALA A 1201 24.33 23.20 15.17
C ALA A 1201 23.83 22.69 16.53
N ALA A 1202 23.28 21.48 16.58
CA ALA A 1202 22.83 20.81 17.81
C ALA A 1202 23.96 20.15 18.61
N GLY A 1203 25.18 20.09 18.07
CA GLY A 1203 26.36 19.55 18.77
C GLY A 1203 26.85 18.18 18.28
N MET A 1204 26.31 17.66 17.17
CA MET A 1204 26.80 16.46 16.50
C MET A 1204 27.50 16.82 15.18
N PRO A 1205 28.84 16.78 15.11
CA PRO A 1205 29.56 16.91 13.86
C PRO A 1205 29.08 15.86 12.86
N VAL A 1206 28.68 16.28 11.66
CA VAL A 1206 28.32 15.38 10.57
C VAL A 1206 29.43 15.38 9.55
N ALA A 1207 29.91 14.19 9.19
CA ALA A 1207 30.97 14.02 8.21
C ALA A 1207 30.68 12.81 7.30
N ALA A 1208 31.00 13.00 6.03
CA ALA A 1208 31.14 11.96 5.04
C ALA A 1208 32.42 11.16 5.31
N LEU A 1209 32.31 10.06 6.04
CA LEU A 1209 33.48 9.28 6.46
C LEU A 1209 33.40 7.89 5.86
N SER A 1210 34.34 7.58 4.97
CA SER A 1210 34.59 6.18 4.58
C SER A 1210 34.89 5.32 5.81
N PRO A 1211 34.67 4.00 5.76
CA PRO A 1211 35.02 3.10 6.87
C PRO A 1211 36.45 3.29 7.42
N LEU A 1212 37.39 3.63 6.52
CA LEU A 1212 38.77 3.97 6.88
C LEU A 1212 38.89 5.29 7.65
N ALA A 1213 38.17 6.31 7.21
CA ALA A 1213 38.15 7.60 7.89
C ALA A 1213 37.46 7.50 9.26
N LEU A 1214 36.38 6.72 9.37
CA LEU A 1214 35.71 6.43 10.63
C LEU A 1214 36.66 5.74 11.63
N ALA A 1215 37.37 4.68 11.20
CA ALA A 1215 38.33 4.00 12.07
C ALA A 1215 39.50 4.91 12.51
N ARG A 1216 39.94 5.83 11.64
CA ARG A 1216 40.94 6.86 12.00
C ARG A 1216 40.39 7.81 13.06
N TRP A 1217 39.17 8.32 12.87
CA TRP A 1217 38.50 9.19 13.84
C TRP A 1217 38.35 8.51 15.21
N VAL A 1218 37.90 7.25 15.23
CA VAL A 1218 37.84 6.45 16.47
C VAL A 1218 39.23 6.34 17.10
N GLY A 1219 40.26 6.04 16.30
CA GLY A 1219 41.65 5.99 16.73
C GLY A 1219 42.20 7.31 17.32
N ASP A 1220 41.83 8.45 16.73
CA ASP A 1220 42.25 9.79 17.19
C ASP A 1220 41.59 10.14 18.52
N ARG A 1221 40.29 9.84 18.68
CA ARG A 1221 39.55 10.05 19.94
C ARG A 1221 40.09 9.19 21.07
N LEU A 1222 40.40 7.93 20.79
CA LEU A 1222 41.07 7.01 21.74
C LEU A 1222 42.44 7.54 22.20
N ARG A 1223 43.17 8.25 21.33
CA ARG A 1223 44.49 8.86 21.64
C ARG A 1223 44.40 10.15 22.45
N GLY A 1224 43.21 10.75 22.59
CA GLY A 1224 43.02 12.05 23.22
C GLY A 1224 43.54 13.21 22.37
N GLU A 1225 43.68 13.03 21.06
CA GLU A 1225 44.10 14.08 20.14
C GLU A 1225 42.88 14.89 19.71
N SER A 1226 42.82 16.16 20.16
CA SER A 1226 41.85 17.14 19.68
C SER A 1226 42.33 17.70 18.35
N ARG A 1227 41.78 17.22 17.23
CA ARG A 1227 41.83 17.93 15.95
C ARG A 1227 40.43 18.10 15.38
#